data_AF-A0A1A7R1U2-F1
#
_entry.id   AF-A0A1A7R1U2-F1
#
_cell.length_a   1.000
_cell.length_b   1.000
_cell.length_c   1.000
_cell.angle_alpha   90.00
_cell.angle_beta   90.00
_cell.angle_gamma   90.00
#
_symmetry.space_group_name_H-M   'P 1'
#
loop_
_entity.id
_entity.type
_entity.pdbx_description
1 polymer ?
#
loop_
_entity_poly.entity_id
_entity_poly.type
_entity_poly.pdbx_seq_one_letter_code
_entity_poly.pdbx_strand_id
1 'polypeptide(L)'
;MQRHLFNFITISIWLLCLICSGAAFSQDLENIGSKTVEKLKNSPLKIQGGISANGVYYNSNGRNSREPFTYFLQGNLNMSWLTFSMPLSYSFSNQGSNLGYQTPFKFNRLSIHPKYKWIQAHIGDVAMTFSPYTLSGHQFTGGGVELTPEGDFSISAMAGRLLKATEDDGQQQTLPAFRRMGYGTKLGWHKDRYKMGLTGFYAKDDIHSITAIPDDRNIAPKENLVVALDGEVTIAEHYTFKAEYASTAITKDLRAQTTDEKGSGLAAQLFNSRGSTEYYDAFKAGLDMQVDNMKVGVAYERIDPGYETLGAYFFNNDFENITLNASRPLFNNKLNLAFDIGYQRDNLDNQKAQATNRFVGALNATLRATNKITITGSYSNFSTHTNQRLNQFDAINDNDLTDDALQALEFKQLSQNANANLNWVLKEGELNSQNINLNYSLASSANEQAGIIRVGQANNFHNANAVYTIGFPKNSLNISTSLNYNYSDIGRDDSNAYGGGLDINKKLFGNKLNTTFGVAYNTNNNKENITNVLNFRVNGSMLVAEKHHFSLNAIQLFRSITAQDALNEITVTFGYAYAFDIGKPKLKIITKEKAFSFSYKLHTFTGDHELISREITSLIHSQEFNAIQDIDGIRLELSKLENDLKASENSSDQVYKNAGIAYLKLVYSHKDFLNTYHNLVFKGLKRLSVEASNFDYSLEKDYLDQLAIMNTAKASGKKISEIDTKNLAVKERKHQAHTWMQAQLNVLTLGDVLNDQEPLKEFRSKYLSKVFKMLENKKTNDEVELYLVGQLADFYHKKSIEFQD
;
A
#
# COMPACT_ATOMS: atom_id res chain seq x y z
N MET A 1 -50.57 -2.09 -0.09
CA MET A 1 -49.25 -2.76 0.02
C MET A 1 -48.06 -1.94 -0.50
N GLN A 2 -48.19 -1.09 -1.54
CA GLN A 2 -47.23 0.01 -1.84
C GLN A 2 -46.88 0.83 -0.59
N ARG A 3 -47.88 1.05 0.27
CA ARG A 3 -47.74 1.68 1.58
C ARG A 3 -46.83 0.91 2.53
N HIS A 4 -46.76 -0.43 2.48
CA HIS A 4 -45.94 -1.24 3.38
C HIS A 4 -44.47 -1.34 2.95
N LEU A 5 -44.17 -1.40 1.65
CA LEU A 5 -42.78 -1.34 1.15
C LEU A 5 -42.24 0.09 1.22
N PHE A 6 -43.06 1.09 0.86
CA PHE A 6 -42.75 2.49 1.13
C PHE A 6 -42.54 2.70 2.62
N ASN A 7 -43.41 2.15 3.49
CA ASN A 7 -43.22 2.19 4.94
C ASN A 7 -42.00 1.40 5.39
N PHE A 8 -41.60 0.29 4.79
CA PHE A 8 -40.40 -0.46 5.21
C PHE A 8 -39.13 0.31 4.83
N ILE A 9 -39.11 0.93 3.65
CA ILE A 9 -38.03 1.81 3.20
C ILE A 9 -38.02 3.12 3.99
N THR A 10 -39.17 3.74 4.25
CA THR A 10 -39.25 4.93 5.12
C THR A 10 -38.97 4.58 6.56
N ILE A 11 -39.37 3.43 7.10
CA ILE A 11 -39.01 2.95 8.43
C ILE A 11 -37.51 2.68 8.49
N SER A 12 -36.90 2.09 7.46
CA SER A 12 -35.45 1.89 7.40
C SER A 12 -34.69 3.21 7.31
N ILE A 13 -35.19 4.18 6.54
CA ILE A 13 -34.65 5.55 6.47
C ILE A 13 -34.89 6.29 7.80
N TRP A 14 -36.03 6.11 8.46
CA TRP A 14 -36.32 6.66 9.78
C TRP A 14 -35.49 6.00 10.86
N LEU A 15 -35.23 4.69 10.78
CA LEU A 15 -34.29 3.97 11.66
C LEU A 15 -32.87 4.47 11.42
N LEU A 16 -32.47 4.68 10.16
CA LEU A 16 -31.19 5.28 9.80
C LEU A 16 -31.07 6.71 10.36
N CYS A 17 -32.14 7.51 10.27
CA CYS A 17 -32.22 8.84 10.87
C CYS A 17 -32.27 8.80 12.40
N LEU A 18 -32.91 7.81 13.03
CA LEU A 18 -32.99 7.61 14.50
C LEU A 18 -31.66 7.11 15.06
N ILE A 19 -30.94 6.26 14.33
CA ILE A 19 -29.59 5.80 14.68
C ILE A 19 -28.59 6.95 14.48
N CYS A 20 -28.74 7.76 13.43
CA CYS A 20 -27.95 8.98 13.23
C CYS A 20 -28.27 10.09 14.23
N SER A 21 -29.51 10.22 14.71
CA SER A 21 -29.87 11.22 15.75
C SER A 21 -29.57 10.73 17.17
N GLY A 22 -29.59 9.42 17.42
CA GLY A 22 -29.06 8.80 18.65
C GLY A 22 -27.53 8.89 18.77
N ALA A 23 -26.82 8.90 17.64
CA ALA A 23 -25.36 9.15 17.58
C ALA A 23 -24.99 10.65 17.54
N ALA A 24 -25.97 11.57 17.41
CA ALA A 24 -25.73 13.00 17.33
C ALA A 24 -25.68 13.71 18.71
N PHE A 25 -25.98 13.01 19.81
CA PHE A 25 -25.94 13.57 21.16
C PHE A 25 -25.18 12.67 22.14
N SER A 26 -23.89 12.47 21.90
CA SER A 26 -22.89 12.22 22.95
C SER A 26 -21.50 12.31 22.30
N GLN A 27 -21.10 13.53 21.94
CA GLN A 27 -19.70 13.79 21.66
C GLN A 27 -19.04 14.13 22.99
N ASP A 28 -18.09 13.30 23.40
CA ASP A 28 -17.17 13.59 24.50
C ASP A 28 -16.39 14.86 24.14
N LEU A 29 -16.89 16.00 24.63
CA LEU A 29 -16.25 17.32 24.58
C LEU A 29 -15.32 17.54 25.79
N GLU A 30 -15.17 16.58 26.71
CA GLU A 30 -14.35 16.73 27.92
C GLU A 30 -12.88 16.35 27.72
N ASN A 31 -12.53 15.64 26.64
CA ASN A 31 -11.15 15.29 26.28
C ASN A 31 -10.48 16.23 25.25
N ILE A 32 -10.82 17.53 25.24
CA ILE A 32 -10.14 18.55 24.43
C ILE A 32 -8.83 18.97 25.13
N GLY A 33 -7.83 18.07 25.11
CA GLY A 33 -6.47 18.37 25.58
C GLY A 33 -5.69 19.27 24.62
N SER A 34 -4.63 19.92 25.14
CA SER A 34 -3.70 20.81 24.43
C SER A 34 -3.12 20.25 23.12
N LYS A 35 -2.98 18.93 23.00
CA LYS A 35 -2.54 18.22 21.77
C LYS A 35 -3.50 18.37 20.59
N THR A 36 -4.80 18.56 20.82
CA THR A 36 -5.80 18.75 19.76
C THR A 36 -5.77 20.19 19.23
N VAL A 37 -5.53 21.17 20.09
CA VAL A 37 -5.35 22.58 19.70
C VAL A 37 -4.08 22.79 18.89
N GLU A 38 -2.97 22.13 19.26
CA GLU A 38 -1.74 22.13 18.46
C GLU A 38 -1.91 21.40 17.11
N LYS A 39 -2.61 20.26 17.07
CA LYS A 39 -2.93 19.57 15.81
C LYS A 39 -3.82 20.41 14.89
N LEU A 40 -4.79 21.15 15.43
CA LEU A 40 -5.65 22.07 14.67
C LEU A 40 -4.88 23.28 14.13
N LYS A 41 -3.96 23.86 14.94
CA LYS A 41 -3.10 24.98 14.51
C LYS A 41 -2.09 24.56 13.43
N ASN A 42 -1.64 23.30 13.43
CA ASN A 42 -0.58 22.81 12.54
C ASN A 42 -1.10 21.97 11.34
N SER A 43 -2.41 21.83 11.14
CA SER A 43 -2.99 21.06 10.01
C SER A 43 -3.58 21.98 8.95
N PRO A 44 -2.78 22.47 7.98
CA PRO A 44 -3.29 23.32 6.91
C PRO A 44 -4.30 22.55 6.04
N LEU A 45 -5.33 23.25 5.55
CA LEU A 45 -6.20 22.76 4.47
C LEU A 45 -5.33 22.46 3.24
N LYS A 46 -5.32 21.20 2.82
CA LYS A 46 -4.60 20.74 1.63
C LYS A 46 -5.58 20.70 0.46
N ILE A 47 -5.30 21.49 -0.57
CA ILE A 47 -6.06 21.53 -1.81
C ILE A 47 -5.13 21.07 -2.91
N GLN A 48 -5.38 19.87 -3.42
CA GLN A 48 -4.61 19.29 -4.52
C GLN A 48 -5.54 18.93 -5.67
N GLY A 49 -5.05 19.01 -6.90
CA GLY A 49 -5.89 18.71 -8.05
C GLY A 49 -5.17 18.94 -9.35
N GLY A 50 -5.87 18.60 -10.43
CA GLY A 50 -5.41 18.75 -11.79
C GLY A 50 -6.54 19.24 -12.67
N ILE A 51 -6.26 20.22 -13.53
CA ILE A 51 -7.15 20.60 -14.63
C ILE A 51 -6.43 20.25 -15.93
N SER A 52 -7.08 19.56 -16.85
CA SER A 52 -6.56 19.26 -18.18
C SER A 52 -7.52 19.68 -19.28
N ALA A 53 -6.94 20.20 -20.36
CA ALA A 53 -7.63 20.59 -21.57
C ALA A 53 -6.88 19.99 -22.75
N ASN A 54 -7.56 19.15 -23.53
CA ASN A 54 -7.01 18.52 -24.72
C ASN A 54 -7.85 18.93 -25.93
N GLY A 55 -7.20 19.49 -26.95
CA GLY A 55 -7.78 19.76 -28.26
C GLY A 55 -7.22 18.78 -29.28
N VAL A 56 -8.10 18.17 -30.07
CA VAL A 56 -7.74 17.24 -31.15
C VAL A 56 -8.21 17.84 -32.46
N TYR A 57 -7.27 18.19 -33.31
CA TYR A 57 -7.50 18.57 -34.69
C TYR A 57 -7.29 17.35 -35.60
N TYR A 58 -8.22 17.13 -36.51
CA TYR A 58 -8.15 16.07 -37.50
C TYR A 58 -8.49 16.61 -38.89
N ASN A 59 -7.68 16.25 -39.88
CA ASN A 59 -7.98 16.54 -41.27
C ASN A 59 -7.55 15.37 -42.17
N SER A 60 -8.33 15.12 -43.21
CA SER A 60 -8.09 14.08 -44.20
C SER A 60 -8.53 14.55 -45.58
N ASN A 61 -7.86 14.07 -46.62
CA ASN A 61 -8.26 14.27 -48.01
C ASN A 61 -9.35 13.29 -48.50
N GLY A 62 -9.70 12.26 -47.71
CA GLY A 62 -10.65 11.22 -48.13
C GLY A 62 -11.63 10.73 -47.05
N ARG A 63 -11.50 11.18 -45.80
CA ARG A 63 -12.39 10.79 -44.68
C ARG A 63 -12.98 12.01 -43.98
N ASN A 64 -14.25 12.30 -44.28
CA ASN A 64 -14.98 13.46 -43.75
C ASN A 64 -15.93 13.15 -42.58
N SER A 65 -15.99 11.91 -42.10
CA SER A 65 -16.92 11.47 -41.05
C SER A 65 -16.50 11.83 -39.62
N ARG A 66 -15.33 12.47 -39.44
CA ARG A 66 -14.81 12.89 -38.13
C ARG A 66 -14.83 14.40 -38.04
N GLU A 67 -15.38 14.91 -36.93
CA GLU A 67 -15.36 16.32 -36.60
C GLU A 67 -13.92 16.89 -36.68
N PRO A 68 -13.70 17.99 -37.42
CA PRO A 68 -12.37 18.56 -37.60
C PRO A 68 -11.69 18.99 -36.29
N PHE A 69 -12.49 19.33 -35.26
CA PHE A 69 -11.98 19.72 -33.96
C PHE A 69 -12.84 19.17 -32.80
N THR A 70 -12.21 18.43 -31.89
CA THR A 70 -12.83 17.94 -30.65
C THR A 70 -12.05 18.45 -29.45
N TYR A 71 -12.74 18.82 -28.37
CA TYR A 71 -12.09 19.17 -27.11
C TYR A 71 -12.53 18.26 -25.95
N PHE A 72 -11.63 18.09 -25.00
CA PHE A 72 -11.86 17.38 -23.74
C PHE A 72 -11.34 18.23 -22.59
N LEU A 73 -12.25 18.73 -21.75
CA LEU A 73 -11.94 19.45 -20.52
C LEU A 73 -12.21 18.52 -19.35
N GLN A 74 -11.17 18.10 -18.65
CA GLN A 74 -11.27 17.17 -17.54
C GLN A 74 -10.55 17.74 -16.33
N GLY A 75 -10.95 17.37 -15.13
CA GLY A 75 -10.22 17.79 -13.96
C GLY A 75 -10.67 17.08 -12.71
N ASN A 76 -9.78 17.13 -11.72
CA ASN A 76 -10.05 16.68 -10.38
C ASN A 76 -9.58 17.71 -9.36
N LEU A 77 -10.35 17.90 -8.30
CA LEU A 77 -10.05 18.75 -7.17
C LEU A 77 -10.24 17.89 -5.91
N ASN A 78 -9.23 17.77 -5.08
CA ASN A 78 -9.30 17.07 -3.82
C ASN A 78 -8.94 18.06 -2.69
N MET A 79 -9.95 18.40 -1.89
CA MET A 79 -9.79 19.21 -0.70
C MET A 79 -9.71 18.27 0.50
N SER A 80 -8.64 18.34 1.29
CA SER A 80 -8.49 17.52 2.49
C SER A 80 -8.05 18.34 3.69
N TRP A 81 -8.68 18.07 4.83
CA TRP A 81 -8.38 18.70 6.10
C TRP A 81 -8.67 17.71 7.23
N LEU A 82 -7.62 17.29 7.93
CA LEU A 82 -7.70 16.27 8.98
C LEU A 82 -8.39 14.98 8.47
N THR A 83 -9.57 14.66 8.99
CA THR A 83 -10.38 13.48 8.61
C THR A 83 -11.40 13.77 7.51
N PHE A 84 -11.47 15.01 7.03
CA PHE A 84 -12.33 15.40 5.91
C PHE A 84 -11.55 15.34 4.59
N SER A 85 -12.16 14.78 3.56
CA SER A 85 -11.64 14.82 2.19
C SER A 85 -12.80 14.95 1.19
N MET A 86 -12.66 15.77 0.16
CA MET A 86 -13.69 15.98 -0.85
C MET A 86 -13.04 15.96 -2.24
N PRO A 87 -12.91 14.77 -2.84
CA PRO A 87 -12.63 14.63 -4.25
C PRO A 87 -13.84 15.09 -5.07
N LEU A 88 -13.58 15.94 -6.06
CA LEU A 88 -14.49 16.42 -7.09
C LEU A 88 -13.84 16.08 -8.42
N SER A 89 -14.62 15.56 -9.37
CA SER A 89 -14.16 15.27 -10.72
C SER A 89 -15.16 15.77 -11.74
N TYR A 90 -14.67 16.30 -12.85
CA TYR A 90 -15.51 16.70 -13.98
C TYR A 90 -14.89 16.25 -15.31
N SER A 91 -15.75 16.03 -16.29
CA SER A 91 -15.38 15.73 -17.67
C SER A 91 -16.40 16.35 -18.61
N PHE A 92 -15.94 17.23 -19.50
CA PHE A 92 -16.73 17.91 -20.52
C PHE A 92 -16.12 17.72 -21.91
N SER A 93 -16.96 17.47 -22.91
CA SER A 93 -16.57 17.39 -24.31
C SER A 93 -17.70 17.85 -25.24
N ASN A 94 -17.36 18.40 -26.40
CA ASN A 94 -18.30 18.67 -27.48
C ASN A 94 -18.67 17.43 -28.31
N GLN A 95 -18.05 16.27 -28.06
CA GLN A 95 -18.34 15.08 -28.84
C GLN A 95 -19.82 14.67 -28.74
N GLY A 96 -20.41 14.77 -27.55
CA GLY A 96 -21.80 14.39 -27.31
C GLY A 96 -22.82 15.29 -28.02
N SER A 97 -22.55 16.60 -28.16
CA SER A 97 -23.43 17.52 -28.90
C SER A 97 -23.33 17.35 -30.42
N ASN A 98 -22.22 16.77 -30.89
CA ASN A 98 -21.92 16.63 -32.32
C ASN A 98 -22.29 15.25 -32.87
N LEU A 99 -23.01 14.42 -32.09
CA LEU A 99 -23.44 13.09 -32.54
C LEU A 99 -24.55 13.13 -33.60
N GLY A 100 -25.39 14.17 -33.58
CA GLY A 100 -26.57 14.27 -34.46
C GLY A 100 -27.78 13.44 -34.02
N TYR A 101 -27.63 12.51 -33.06
CA TYR A 101 -28.68 11.65 -32.50
C TYR A 101 -28.71 11.67 -30.96
N GLN A 102 -29.77 11.13 -30.36
CA GLN A 102 -29.95 11.13 -28.90
C GLN A 102 -29.60 9.78 -28.25
N THR A 103 -28.97 9.83 -27.07
CA THR A 103 -28.67 8.63 -26.25
C THR A 103 -29.13 8.82 -24.81
N PRO A 104 -29.53 7.77 -24.09
CA PRO A 104 -30.06 7.91 -22.73
C PRO A 104 -29.00 8.22 -21.66
N PHE A 105 -27.73 8.32 -22.06
CA PHE A 105 -26.58 8.53 -21.20
C PHE A 105 -26.07 9.97 -21.26
N LYS A 106 -25.27 10.36 -20.25
CA LYS A 106 -24.60 11.66 -20.22
C LYS A 106 -23.12 11.52 -20.55
N PHE A 107 -22.67 12.33 -21.50
CA PHE A 107 -21.25 12.50 -21.85
C PHE A 107 -20.54 13.44 -20.87
N ASN A 108 -21.20 14.54 -20.51
CA ASN A 108 -20.68 15.53 -19.58
C ASN A 108 -21.05 15.14 -18.15
N ARG A 109 -20.06 15.11 -17.26
CA ARG A 109 -20.19 14.54 -15.92
C ARG A 109 -19.55 15.43 -14.87
N LEU A 110 -20.20 15.48 -13.71
CA LEU A 110 -19.68 16.10 -12.50
C LEU A 110 -19.98 15.18 -11.32
N SER A 111 -18.95 14.86 -10.54
CA SER A 111 -19.03 13.92 -9.43
C SER A 111 -18.31 14.51 -8.22
N ILE A 112 -18.89 14.38 -7.04
CA ILE A 112 -18.33 14.87 -5.77
C ILE A 112 -18.45 13.76 -4.72
N HIS A 113 -17.37 13.50 -3.99
CA HIS A 113 -17.26 12.38 -3.06
C HIS A 113 -16.82 12.81 -1.64
N PRO A 114 -17.55 13.69 -0.94
CA PRO A 114 -17.12 14.15 0.36
C PRO A 114 -17.10 13.00 1.37
N LYS A 115 -15.99 12.87 2.08
CA LYS A 115 -15.74 11.86 3.10
C LYS A 115 -15.35 12.54 4.40
N TYR A 116 -16.00 12.15 5.48
CA TYR A 116 -15.67 12.55 6.83
C TYR A 116 -15.61 11.32 7.72
N LYS A 117 -14.41 10.99 8.21
CA LYS A 117 -14.17 9.77 9.00
C LYS A 117 -14.68 8.52 8.25
N TRP A 118 -15.69 7.85 8.81
CA TRP A 118 -16.31 6.63 8.30
C TRP A 118 -17.48 6.88 7.34
N ILE A 119 -17.87 8.14 7.11
CA ILE A 119 -18.98 8.54 6.23
C ILE A 119 -18.41 9.02 4.90
N GLN A 120 -18.79 8.40 3.80
CA GLN A 120 -18.45 8.85 2.45
C GLN A 120 -19.73 9.02 1.64
N ALA A 121 -20.02 10.23 1.16
CA ALA A 121 -21.13 10.48 0.27
C ALA A 121 -20.65 10.52 -1.20
N HIS A 122 -21.56 10.25 -2.13
CA HIS A 122 -21.36 10.26 -3.56
C HIS A 122 -22.47 11.12 -4.15
N ILE A 123 -22.15 12.19 -4.89
CA ILE A 123 -23.12 13.17 -5.37
C ILE A 123 -22.82 13.51 -6.83
N GLY A 124 -23.86 13.58 -7.66
CA GLY A 124 -23.76 13.97 -9.06
C GLY A 124 -23.90 12.77 -9.99
N ASP A 125 -23.08 12.71 -11.05
CA ASP A 125 -23.03 11.58 -11.98
C ASP A 125 -21.98 10.57 -11.50
N VAL A 126 -22.41 9.59 -10.72
CA VAL A 126 -21.54 8.63 -10.01
C VAL A 126 -21.88 7.20 -10.40
N ALA A 127 -21.02 6.26 -10.01
CA ALA A 127 -21.28 4.83 -10.12
C ALA A 127 -20.90 4.16 -8.79
N MET A 128 -21.64 3.12 -8.43
CA MET A 128 -21.36 2.27 -7.27
C MET A 128 -21.45 0.80 -7.72
N THR A 129 -20.77 -0.08 -6.99
CA THR A 129 -20.80 -1.52 -7.25
C THR A 129 -21.06 -2.24 -5.94
N PHE A 130 -22.13 -3.04 -5.87
CA PHE A 130 -22.46 -3.87 -4.72
C PHE A 130 -22.12 -5.32 -4.95
N SER A 131 -22.47 -5.85 -6.13
CA SER A 131 -22.02 -7.15 -6.62
C SER A 131 -22.22 -7.25 -8.14
N PRO A 132 -21.54 -8.18 -8.83
CA PRO A 132 -21.73 -8.43 -10.26
C PRO A 132 -23.17 -8.80 -10.64
N TYR A 133 -23.93 -9.41 -9.72
CA TYR A 133 -25.29 -9.91 -9.96
C TYR A 133 -26.40 -8.92 -9.59
N THR A 134 -26.04 -7.76 -9.03
CA THR A 134 -26.98 -6.73 -8.54
C THR A 134 -26.67 -5.37 -9.20
N LEU A 135 -26.16 -4.39 -8.45
CA LEU A 135 -25.66 -3.13 -9.00
C LEU A 135 -24.17 -3.28 -9.32
N SER A 136 -23.83 -3.25 -10.61
CA SER A 136 -22.47 -3.46 -11.11
C SER A 136 -21.98 -2.29 -11.96
N GLY A 137 -21.63 -1.18 -11.30
CA GLY A 137 -20.99 -0.03 -11.94
C GLY A 137 -21.88 0.75 -12.91
N HIS A 138 -23.19 0.50 -12.92
CA HIS A 138 -24.13 1.29 -13.72
C HIS A 138 -24.15 2.74 -13.22
N GLN A 139 -23.91 3.69 -14.11
CA GLN A 139 -23.85 5.09 -13.73
C GLN A 139 -25.25 5.63 -13.44
N PHE A 140 -25.36 6.52 -12.46
CA PHE A 140 -26.58 7.21 -12.12
C PHE A 140 -26.31 8.68 -11.81
N THR A 141 -27.28 9.54 -12.15
CA THR A 141 -27.34 10.91 -11.64
C THR A 141 -28.13 10.91 -10.34
N GLY A 142 -27.49 11.15 -9.20
CA GLY A 142 -28.16 11.13 -7.91
C GLY A 142 -27.21 11.21 -6.72
N GLY A 143 -27.55 10.48 -5.65
CA GLY A 143 -26.80 10.43 -4.41
C GLY A 143 -26.53 8.99 -3.96
N GLY A 144 -25.38 8.77 -3.34
CA GLY A 144 -25.03 7.54 -2.66
C GLY A 144 -24.28 7.82 -1.37
N VAL A 145 -24.23 6.85 -0.48
CA VAL A 145 -23.49 6.92 0.78
C VAL A 145 -22.87 5.57 1.08
N GLU A 146 -21.67 5.60 1.65
CA GLU A 146 -20.95 4.46 2.20
C GLU A 146 -20.57 4.81 3.64
N LEU A 147 -21.07 4.02 4.58
CA LEU A 147 -20.83 4.14 6.00
C LEU A 147 -19.98 2.94 6.42
N THR A 148 -18.81 3.23 6.99
CA THR A 148 -17.82 2.25 7.46
C THR A 148 -17.42 2.54 8.91
N PRO A 149 -18.39 2.57 9.85
CA PRO A 149 -18.12 2.91 11.25
C PRO A 149 -17.03 2.03 11.85
N GLU A 150 -16.37 2.52 12.90
CA GLU A 150 -15.42 1.71 13.66
C GLU A 150 -16.15 0.48 14.23
N GLY A 151 -15.78 -0.71 13.77
CA GLY A 151 -16.43 -1.98 14.08
C GLY A 151 -16.62 -2.86 12.86
N ASP A 152 -17.52 -3.83 12.99
CA ASP A 152 -17.67 -4.90 11.99
C ASP A 152 -18.68 -4.56 10.89
N PHE A 153 -19.47 -3.48 11.00
CA PHE A 153 -20.57 -3.23 10.08
C PHE A 153 -20.24 -2.18 9.02
N SER A 154 -20.72 -2.40 7.80
CA SER A 154 -20.69 -1.43 6.70
C SER A 154 -22.05 -1.29 6.05
N ILE A 155 -22.45 -0.08 5.68
CA ILE A 155 -23.72 0.18 5.00
C ILE A 155 -23.45 1.05 3.78
N SER A 156 -23.84 0.57 2.61
CA SER A 156 -23.82 1.36 1.38
C SER A 156 -25.23 1.53 0.85
N ALA A 157 -25.60 2.71 0.38
CA ALA A 157 -26.89 2.96 -0.22
C ALA A 157 -26.78 3.93 -1.39
N MET A 158 -27.70 3.82 -2.36
CA MET A 158 -27.77 4.69 -3.52
C MET A 158 -29.21 4.98 -3.90
N ALA A 159 -29.46 6.18 -4.43
CA ALA A 159 -30.71 6.58 -5.06
C ALA A 159 -30.41 7.55 -6.21
N GLY A 160 -30.93 7.26 -7.41
CA GLY A 160 -30.65 8.12 -8.55
C GLY A 160 -31.28 7.68 -9.86
N ARG A 161 -31.13 8.52 -10.87
CA ARG A 161 -31.61 8.25 -12.22
C ARG A 161 -30.54 7.48 -13.00
N LEU A 162 -30.88 6.26 -13.42
CA LEU A 162 -30.02 5.38 -14.23
C LEU A 162 -30.10 5.73 -15.72
N LEU A 163 -31.30 6.00 -16.23
CA LEU A 163 -31.55 6.38 -17.62
C LEU A 163 -32.34 7.68 -17.70
N LYS A 164 -31.97 8.58 -18.63
CA LYS A 164 -32.78 9.76 -18.96
C LYS A 164 -33.88 9.36 -19.96
N ALA A 165 -35.04 10.02 -19.87
CA ALA A 165 -36.06 9.92 -20.91
C ALA A 165 -35.48 10.40 -22.24
N THR A 166 -35.58 9.57 -23.27
CA THR A 166 -35.12 9.86 -24.63
C THR A 166 -36.24 9.46 -25.58
N GLU A 167 -36.81 10.45 -26.26
CA GLU A 167 -37.89 10.26 -27.24
C GLU A 167 -37.34 9.63 -28.53
N ASP A 168 -38.21 8.97 -29.29
CA ASP A 168 -37.87 8.57 -30.65
C ASP A 168 -38.03 9.77 -31.60
N ASP A 169 -36.93 10.22 -32.19
CA ASP A 169 -36.90 11.31 -33.16
C ASP A 169 -36.88 10.80 -34.62
N GLY A 170 -37.10 9.50 -34.84
CA GLY A 170 -37.08 8.85 -36.15
C GLY A 170 -35.68 8.58 -36.68
N GLN A 171 -34.61 8.98 -35.99
CA GLN A 171 -33.26 8.62 -36.38
C GLN A 171 -32.94 7.18 -35.95
N GLN A 172 -32.39 6.38 -36.87
CA GLN A 172 -32.02 5.00 -36.56
C GLN A 172 -30.99 4.88 -35.43
N GLN A 173 -30.10 5.88 -35.29
CA GLN A 173 -29.04 5.91 -34.27
C GLN A 173 -29.53 6.37 -32.89
N THR A 174 -30.70 7.02 -32.81
CA THR A 174 -31.30 7.41 -31.54
C THR A 174 -31.70 6.17 -30.76
N LEU A 175 -31.37 6.15 -29.46
CA LEU A 175 -31.72 5.09 -28.53
C LEU A 175 -32.87 5.57 -27.62
N PRO A 176 -34.14 5.35 -27.99
CA PRO A 176 -35.25 5.74 -27.14
C PRO A 176 -35.20 4.96 -25.81
N ALA A 177 -35.58 5.61 -24.72
CA ALA A 177 -35.59 4.98 -23.40
C ALA A 177 -36.51 5.71 -22.43
N PHE A 178 -37.23 4.96 -21.62
CA PHE A 178 -37.96 5.50 -20.48
C PHE A 178 -37.00 6.03 -19.41
N ARG A 179 -37.45 7.04 -18.65
CA ARG A 179 -36.74 7.50 -17.46
C ARG A 179 -36.70 6.36 -16.43
N ARG A 180 -35.50 5.89 -16.08
CA ARG A 180 -35.27 4.84 -15.08
C ARG A 180 -34.74 5.40 -13.77
N MET A 181 -35.42 5.12 -12.67
CA MET A 181 -34.92 5.39 -11.32
C MET A 181 -34.43 4.09 -10.68
N GLY A 182 -33.27 4.14 -10.03
CA GLY A 182 -32.67 3.04 -9.29
C GLY A 182 -32.46 3.39 -7.82
N TYR A 183 -32.56 2.38 -6.97
CA TYR A 183 -32.36 2.43 -5.53
C TYR A 183 -31.63 1.17 -5.12
N GLY A 184 -30.66 1.27 -4.22
CA GLY A 184 -29.95 0.10 -3.76
C GLY A 184 -29.39 0.26 -2.36
N THR A 185 -29.21 -0.84 -1.67
CA THR A 185 -28.63 -0.89 -0.34
C THR A 185 -27.82 -2.17 -0.19
N LYS A 186 -26.63 -2.06 0.40
CA LYS A 186 -25.77 -3.18 0.81
C LYS A 186 -25.45 -3.05 2.29
N LEU A 187 -25.74 -4.08 3.05
CA LEU A 187 -25.36 -4.24 4.44
C LEU A 187 -24.23 -5.27 4.49
N GLY A 188 -23.13 -4.93 5.14
CA GLY A 188 -21.99 -5.82 5.30
C GLY A 188 -21.65 -5.99 6.78
N TRP A 189 -21.24 -7.19 7.14
CA TRP A 189 -20.69 -7.54 8.44
C TRP A 189 -19.33 -8.22 8.22
N HIS A 190 -18.28 -7.68 8.83
CA HIS A 190 -16.88 -7.96 8.59
C HIS A 190 -16.18 -8.20 9.93
N LYS A 191 -15.77 -9.44 10.17
CA LYS A 191 -14.80 -9.83 11.19
C LYS A 191 -13.53 -10.33 10.53
N ASP A 192 -12.46 -10.48 11.30
CA ASP A 192 -11.14 -10.91 10.82
C ASP A 192 -11.18 -12.15 9.89
N ARG A 193 -12.09 -13.10 10.18
CA ARG A 193 -12.22 -14.37 9.45
C ARG A 193 -13.53 -14.54 8.67
N TYR A 194 -14.51 -13.65 8.86
CA TYR A 194 -15.86 -13.81 8.32
C TYR A 194 -16.33 -12.50 7.72
N LYS A 195 -16.79 -12.53 6.47
CA LYS A 195 -17.50 -11.42 5.85
C LYS A 195 -18.84 -11.94 5.38
N MET A 196 -19.90 -11.18 5.61
CA MET A 196 -21.25 -11.49 5.14
C MET A 196 -21.87 -10.21 4.60
N GLY A 197 -22.56 -10.30 3.48
CA GLY A 197 -23.23 -9.20 2.82
C GLY A 197 -24.68 -9.54 2.50
N LEU A 198 -25.56 -8.56 2.66
CA LEU A 198 -26.94 -8.58 2.16
C LEU A 198 -27.11 -7.36 1.26
N THR A 199 -27.46 -7.60 -0.01
CA THR A 199 -27.67 -6.55 -1.01
C THR A 199 -29.11 -6.59 -1.49
N GLY A 200 -29.73 -5.41 -1.61
CA GLY A 200 -31.01 -5.19 -2.28
C GLY A 200 -30.84 -4.10 -3.34
N PHE A 201 -31.33 -4.35 -4.54
CA PHE A 201 -31.32 -3.38 -5.63
C PHE A 201 -32.67 -3.36 -6.35
N TYR A 202 -33.25 -2.19 -6.53
CA TYR A 202 -34.54 -1.99 -7.17
C TYR A 202 -34.47 -0.89 -8.22
N ALA A 203 -35.00 -1.13 -9.41
CA ALA A 203 -35.07 -0.13 -10.46
C ALA A 203 -36.42 -0.19 -11.19
N LYS A 204 -36.90 0.97 -11.62
CA LYS A 204 -38.20 1.12 -12.28
C LYS A 204 -38.20 2.20 -13.34
N ASP A 205 -38.83 1.90 -14.47
CA ASP A 205 -39.14 2.86 -15.53
C ASP A 205 -40.44 3.62 -15.26
N ASP A 206 -40.45 4.90 -15.62
CA ASP A 206 -41.65 5.72 -15.62
C ASP A 206 -42.37 5.63 -16.98
N ILE A 207 -43.54 4.99 -16.97
CA ILE A 207 -44.36 4.69 -18.16
C ILE A 207 -44.77 5.98 -18.89
N HIS A 208 -44.88 7.12 -18.20
CA HIS A 208 -45.34 8.38 -18.78
C HIS A 208 -44.18 9.34 -19.12
N SER A 209 -42.94 8.85 -19.13
CA SER A 209 -41.76 9.71 -19.31
C SER A 209 -41.41 10.03 -20.76
N ILE A 210 -41.95 9.28 -21.71
CA ILE A 210 -41.82 9.49 -23.15
C ILE A 210 -43.17 9.23 -23.84
N THR A 211 -43.33 9.81 -25.02
CA THR A 211 -44.52 9.65 -25.85
C THR A 211 -44.48 8.28 -26.56
N ALA A 212 -45.62 7.84 -27.11
CA ALA A 212 -45.76 6.52 -27.74
C ALA A 212 -44.58 6.19 -28.68
N ILE A 213 -43.88 5.11 -28.35
CA ILE A 213 -42.78 4.58 -29.15
C ILE A 213 -43.38 3.72 -30.26
N PRO A 214 -42.95 3.87 -31.52
CA PRO A 214 -43.27 2.93 -32.58
C PRO A 214 -42.99 1.47 -32.16
N ASP A 215 -43.92 0.55 -32.45
CA ASP A 215 -43.83 -0.86 -32.02
C ASP A 215 -42.58 -1.56 -32.59
N ASP A 216 -42.08 -1.11 -33.74
CA ASP A 216 -40.85 -1.58 -34.40
C ASP A 216 -39.57 -1.31 -33.58
N ARG A 217 -39.59 -0.36 -32.63
CA ARG A 217 -38.48 -0.15 -31.69
C ARG A 217 -38.45 -1.15 -30.54
N ASN A 218 -39.55 -1.86 -30.28
CA ASN A 218 -39.68 -2.91 -29.25
C ASN A 218 -39.16 -2.52 -27.84
N ILE A 219 -39.51 -1.32 -27.38
CA ILE A 219 -39.09 -0.82 -26.05
C ILE A 219 -40.27 -0.81 -25.09
N ALA A 220 -40.17 -1.60 -24.02
CA ALA A 220 -41.17 -1.67 -22.96
C ALA A 220 -40.63 -1.09 -21.64
N PRO A 221 -41.49 -0.44 -20.83
CA PRO A 221 -41.10 0.04 -19.50
C PRO A 221 -40.92 -1.13 -18.53
N LYS A 222 -39.74 -1.26 -17.91
CA LYS A 222 -39.38 -2.40 -17.04
C LYS A 222 -39.37 -2.04 -15.55
N GLU A 223 -39.46 -3.07 -14.71
CA GLU A 223 -39.26 -2.99 -13.25
C GLU A 223 -38.44 -4.19 -12.78
N ASN A 224 -37.50 -3.99 -11.87
CA ASN A 224 -36.61 -5.04 -11.40
C ASN A 224 -36.30 -4.91 -9.91
N LEU A 225 -36.29 -6.03 -9.20
CA LEU A 225 -35.78 -6.17 -7.83
C LEU A 225 -34.77 -7.32 -7.79
N VAL A 226 -33.61 -7.08 -7.21
CA VAL A 226 -32.60 -8.10 -6.95
C VAL A 226 -32.27 -8.13 -5.47
N VAL A 227 -32.22 -9.33 -4.91
CA VAL A 227 -31.79 -9.58 -3.52
C VAL A 227 -30.62 -10.56 -3.58
N ALA A 228 -29.49 -10.23 -2.95
CA ALA A 228 -28.31 -11.08 -2.93
C ALA A 228 -27.71 -11.21 -1.54
N LEU A 229 -27.16 -12.40 -1.27
CA LEU A 229 -26.39 -12.74 -0.09
C LEU A 229 -24.98 -13.12 -0.52
N ASP A 230 -23.97 -12.47 0.06
CA ASP A 230 -22.56 -12.78 -0.19
C ASP A 230 -21.85 -13.15 1.12
N GLY A 231 -20.82 -13.99 1.04
CA GLY A 231 -20.09 -14.49 2.19
C GLY A 231 -18.65 -14.87 1.85
N GLU A 232 -17.73 -14.55 2.74
CA GLU A 232 -16.32 -14.95 2.67
C GLU A 232 -15.88 -15.48 4.05
N VAL A 233 -15.25 -16.65 4.07
CA VAL A 233 -14.72 -17.26 5.30
C VAL A 233 -13.28 -17.66 5.10
N THR A 234 -12.38 -17.11 5.93
CA THR A 234 -10.96 -17.46 5.97
C THR A 234 -10.69 -18.49 7.07
N ILE A 235 -10.27 -19.68 6.69
CA ILE A 235 -9.95 -20.81 7.55
C ILE A 235 -8.44 -20.99 7.63
N ALA A 236 -7.91 -20.92 8.86
CA ALA A 236 -6.49 -21.11 9.16
C ALA A 236 -5.53 -20.26 8.30
N GLU A 237 -5.94 -19.07 7.85
CA GLU A 237 -5.20 -18.12 6.98
C GLU A 237 -4.84 -18.63 5.56
N HIS A 238 -4.98 -19.92 5.31
CA HIS A 238 -4.56 -20.58 4.06
C HIS A 238 -5.73 -20.96 3.15
N TYR A 239 -6.96 -21.00 3.66
CA TYR A 239 -8.14 -21.40 2.91
C TYR A 239 -9.19 -20.29 2.96
N THR A 240 -9.62 -19.78 1.82
CA THR A 240 -10.67 -18.75 1.73
C THR A 240 -11.82 -19.28 0.92
N PHE A 241 -12.96 -19.53 1.57
CA PHE A 241 -14.20 -19.90 0.91
C PHE A 241 -15.02 -18.64 0.63
N LYS A 242 -15.51 -18.49 -0.60
CA LYS A 242 -16.37 -17.39 -1.04
C LYS A 242 -17.65 -17.97 -1.62
N ALA A 243 -18.79 -17.40 -1.26
CA ALA A 243 -20.08 -17.76 -1.83
C ALA A 243 -20.96 -16.53 -2.03
N GLU A 244 -21.73 -16.52 -3.11
CA GLU A 244 -22.74 -15.51 -3.39
C GLU A 244 -23.95 -16.18 -4.02
N TYR A 245 -25.14 -15.78 -3.59
CA TYR A 245 -26.42 -16.17 -4.17
C TYR A 245 -27.27 -14.91 -4.38
N ALA A 246 -27.73 -14.70 -5.59
CA ALA A 246 -28.54 -13.57 -6.00
C ALA A 246 -29.83 -14.05 -6.66
N SER A 247 -30.94 -13.40 -6.35
CA SER A 247 -32.27 -13.70 -6.86
C SER A 247 -32.86 -12.42 -7.46
N THR A 248 -33.30 -12.49 -8.72
CA THR A 248 -33.87 -11.37 -9.46
C THR A 248 -35.34 -11.63 -9.78
N ALA A 249 -36.16 -10.59 -9.62
CA ALA A 249 -37.52 -10.50 -10.12
C ALA A 249 -37.56 -9.37 -11.13
N ILE A 250 -37.97 -9.65 -12.36
CA ILE A 250 -38.00 -8.65 -13.44
C ILE A 250 -39.33 -8.68 -14.17
N THR A 251 -40.02 -7.54 -14.18
CA THR A 251 -41.19 -7.29 -15.02
C THR A 251 -40.71 -6.72 -16.36
N LYS A 252 -40.96 -7.46 -17.44
CA LYS A 252 -40.54 -7.05 -18.80
C LYS A 252 -41.40 -5.92 -19.38
N ASP A 253 -42.65 -5.80 -18.94
CA ASP A 253 -43.55 -4.71 -19.31
C ASP A 253 -44.48 -4.30 -18.17
N LEU A 254 -44.29 -3.08 -17.64
CA LEU A 254 -45.09 -2.48 -16.58
C LEU A 254 -46.55 -2.25 -16.96
N ARG A 255 -46.90 -2.29 -18.25
CA ARG A 255 -48.27 -2.18 -18.76
C ARG A 255 -49.07 -3.48 -18.55
N ALA A 256 -48.42 -4.61 -18.29
CA ALA A 256 -49.08 -5.89 -18.00
C ALA A 256 -49.91 -5.84 -16.72
N GLN A 257 -51.00 -6.62 -16.66
CA GLN A 257 -51.87 -6.68 -15.49
C GLN A 257 -51.13 -7.22 -14.27
N THR A 258 -51.45 -6.70 -13.10
CA THR A 258 -50.96 -7.22 -11.81
C THR A 258 -51.55 -8.59 -11.54
N THR A 259 -50.73 -9.51 -11.01
CA THR A 259 -51.14 -10.87 -10.63
C THR A 259 -50.73 -11.14 -9.18
N ASP A 260 -51.51 -11.96 -8.48
CA ASP A 260 -51.18 -12.44 -7.14
C ASP A 260 -50.30 -13.71 -7.16
N GLU A 261 -50.00 -14.23 -8.34
CA GLU A 261 -49.09 -15.36 -8.52
C GLU A 261 -47.67 -14.99 -8.06
N LYS A 262 -47.11 -15.78 -7.15
CA LYS A 262 -45.75 -15.62 -6.65
C LYS A 262 -44.81 -16.61 -7.36
N GLY A 263 -43.68 -16.11 -7.84
CA GLY A 263 -42.62 -16.97 -8.34
C GLY A 263 -41.71 -17.56 -7.24
N SER A 264 -40.53 -18.01 -7.65
CA SER A 264 -39.50 -18.60 -6.80
C SER A 264 -38.38 -17.61 -6.43
N GLY A 265 -37.56 -17.96 -5.44
CA GLY A 265 -36.39 -17.18 -5.03
C GLY A 265 -36.68 -16.11 -3.97
N LEU A 266 -35.62 -15.46 -3.49
CA LEU A 266 -35.70 -14.44 -2.43
C LEU A 266 -36.43 -13.18 -2.91
N ALA A 267 -36.28 -12.79 -4.18
CA ALA A 267 -36.92 -11.60 -4.73
C ALA A 267 -38.45 -11.75 -4.82
N ALA A 268 -38.97 -12.96 -5.07
CA ALA A 268 -40.40 -13.24 -5.13
C ALA A 268 -41.16 -12.94 -3.84
N GLN A 269 -40.50 -12.96 -2.68
CA GLN A 269 -41.14 -12.67 -1.40
C GLN A 269 -41.46 -11.19 -1.21
N LEU A 270 -40.76 -10.30 -1.92
CA LEU A 270 -40.82 -8.84 -1.73
C LEU A 270 -41.34 -8.09 -2.96
N PHE A 271 -41.50 -8.76 -4.10
CA PHE A 271 -41.87 -8.16 -5.39
C PHE A 271 -43.37 -8.33 -5.69
N ASN A 272 -43.98 -7.33 -6.33
CA ASN A 272 -45.37 -7.43 -6.79
C ASN A 272 -45.38 -7.91 -8.24
N SER A 273 -45.93 -9.08 -8.48
CA SER A 273 -45.95 -9.70 -9.80
C SER A 273 -46.94 -9.02 -10.75
N ARG A 274 -46.59 -9.05 -12.04
CA ARG A 274 -47.45 -8.78 -13.19
C ARG A 274 -47.38 -9.97 -14.13
N GLY A 275 -48.28 -10.03 -15.11
CA GLY A 275 -48.29 -11.11 -16.12
C GLY A 275 -47.00 -11.23 -16.95
N SER A 276 -46.10 -10.24 -16.89
CA SER A 276 -44.78 -10.23 -17.55
C SER A 276 -43.61 -10.30 -16.54
N THR A 277 -43.86 -10.70 -15.30
CA THR A 277 -42.84 -10.86 -14.26
C THR A 277 -42.21 -12.25 -14.32
N GLU A 278 -40.88 -12.28 -14.37
CA GLU A 278 -40.07 -13.49 -14.38
C GLU A 278 -39.10 -13.49 -13.19
N TYR A 279 -38.72 -14.68 -12.74
CA TYR A 279 -37.86 -14.90 -11.58
C TYR A 279 -36.70 -15.81 -11.93
N TYR A 280 -35.49 -15.40 -11.55
CA TYR A 280 -34.25 -16.14 -11.86
C TYR A 280 -33.26 -16.04 -10.72
N ASP A 281 -32.37 -17.03 -10.62
CA ASP A 281 -31.31 -17.03 -9.63
C ASP A 281 -29.91 -17.11 -10.28
N ALA A 282 -28.91 -16.61 -9.56
CA ALA A 282 -27.50 -16.70 -9.89
C ALA A 282 -26.72 -17.09 -8.62
N PHE A 283 -25.76 -17.99 -8.74
CA PHE A 283 -24.90 -18.34 -7.62
C PHE A 283 -23.46 -18.55 -8.04
N LYS A 284 -22.54 -18.23 -7.13
CA LYS A 284 -21.11 -18.46 -7.27
C LYS A 284 -20.54 -18.98 -5.97
N ALA A 285 -19.71 -20.00 -6.05
CA ALA A 285 -18.96 -20.53 -4.93
C ALA A 285 -17.51 -20.73 -5.33
N GLY A 286 -16.56 -20.44 -4.45
CA GLY A 286 -15.15 -20.61 -4.72
C GLY A 286 -14.34 -20.92 -3.48
N LEU A 287 -13.23 -21.62 -3.66
CA LEU A 287 -12.27 -21.97 -2.64
C LEU A 287 -10.88 -21.59 -3.14
N ASP A 288 -10.27 -20.61 -2.50
CA ASP A 288 -8.87 -20.23 -2.69
C ASP A 288 -8.02 -20.90 -1.61
N MET A 289 -6.91 -21.54 -1.99
CA MET A 289 -6.03 -22.31 -1.12
C MET A 289 -4.57 -21.90 -1.34
N GLN A 290 -3.86 -21.63 -0.25
CA GLN A 290 -2.41 -21.41 -0.23
C GLN A 290 -1.75 -22.65 0.37
N VAL A 291 -1.08 -23.46 -0.47
CA VAL A 291 -0.34 -24.66 -0.06
C VAL A 291 1.15 -24.40 -0.30
N ASP A 292 1.91 -24.16 0.77
CA ASP A 292 3.27 -23.62 0.73
C ASP A 292 3.34 -22.37 -0.17
N ASN A 293 4.16 -22.41 -1.23
CA ASN A 293 4.32 -21.33 -2.20
C ASN A 293 3.31 -21.43 -3.37
N MET A 294 2.43 -22.43 -3.38
CA MET A 294 1.45 -22.63 -4.44
C MET A 294 0.10 -22.02 -4.05
N LYS A 295 -0.51 -21.29 -4.98
CA LYS A 295 -1.89 -20.81 -4.89
C LYS A 295 -2.76 -21.65 -5.79
N VAL A 296 -3.86 -22.17 -5.28
CA VAL A 296 -4.85 -22.95 -6.03
C VAL A 296 -6.23 -22.38 -5.75
N GLY A 297 -6.99 -22.03 -6.79
CA GLY A 297 -8.36 -21.58 -6.68
C GLY A 297 -9.29 -22.48 -7.49
N VAL A 298 -10.41 -22.89 -6.90
CA VAL A 298 -11.51 -23.57 -7.60
C VAL A 298 -12.74 -22.71 -7.48
N ALA A 299 -13.47 -22.47 -8.58
CA ALA A 299 -14.74 -21.75 -8.54
C ALA A 299 -15.79 -22.42 -9.42
N TYR A 300 -17.03 -22.42 -8.94
CA TYR A 300 -18.24 -22.81 -9.66
C TYR A 300 -19.17 -21.58 -9.73
N GLU A 301 -19.73 -21.30 -10.89
CA GLU A 301 -20.66 -20.20 -11.12
C GLU A 301 -21.80 -20.68 -12.00
N ARG A 302 -23.06 -20.43 -11.62
CA ARG A 302 -24.25 -20.76 -12.41
C ARG A 302 -25.21 -19.59 -12.41
N ILE A 303 -25.69 -19.24 -13.59
CA ILE A 303 -26.62 -18.14 -13.81
C ILE A 303 -27.77 -18.70 -14.64
N ASP A 304 -28.99 -18.61 -14.10
CA ASP A 304 -30.18 -19.15 -14.76
C ASP A 304 -30.44 -18.45 -16.11
N PRO A 305 -31.10 -19.14 -17.06
CA PRO A 305 -31.43 -18.57 -18.36
C PRO A 305 -32.43 -17.43 -18.20
N GLY A 306 -32.11 -16.23 -18.68
CA GLY A 306 -33.00 -15.07 -18.53
C GLY A 306 -32.72 -14.18 -17.32
N TYR A 307 -31.81 -14.58 -16.41
CA TYR A 307 -31.37 -13.71 -15.31
C TYR A 307 -30.87 -12.37 -15.86
N GLU A 308 -31.42 -11.27 -15.35
CA GLU A 308 -31.07 -9.91 -15.74
C GLU A 308 -31.20 -9.00 -14.51
N THR A 309 -30.33 -7.98 -14.44
CA THR A 309 -30.49 -6.88 -13.51
C THR A 309 -30.42 -5.56 -14.25
N LEU A 310 -31.30 -4.62 -13.90
CA LEU A 310 -31.27 -3.26 -14.45
C LEU A 310 -30.15 -2.40 -13.79
N GLY A 311 -29.35 -2.98 -12.89
CA GLY A 311 -28.21 -2.38 -12.22
C GLY A 311 -26.88 -2.59 -12.95
N ALA A 312 -26.90 -3.18 -14.15
CA ALA A 312 -25.74 -3.38 -15.01
C ALA A 312 -26.09 -3.01 -16.46
N TYR A 313 -25.10 -2.61 -17.26
CA TYR A 313 -25.32 -2.30 -18.69
C TYR A 313 -25.44 -3.56 -19.55
N PHE A 314 -24.68 -4.58 -19.21
CA PHE A 314 -24.62 -5.86 -19.92
C PHE A 314 -24.52 -6.98 -18.90
N PHE A 315 -25.18 -8.09 -19.19
CA PHE A 315 -25.23 -9.24 -18.30
C PHE A 315 -25.25 -10.53 -19.12
N ASN A 316 -24.34 -11.45 -18.83
CA ASN A 316 -24.33 -12.77 -19.44
C ASN A 316 -25.14 -13.71 -18.55
N ASN A 317 -26.05 -14.48 -19.13
CA ASN A 317 -26.89 -15.45 -18.41
C ASN A 317 -26.95 -16.78 -19.16
N ASP A 318 -27.74 -17.72 -18.64
CA ASP A 318 -27.87 -19.08 -19.17
C ASP A 318 -26.51 -19.80 -19.26
N PHE A 319 -25.77 -19.90 -18.16
CA PHE A 319 -24.57 -20.73 -18.16
C PHE A 319 -24.21 -21.26 -16.79
N GLU A 320 -23.47 -22.36 -16.77
CA GLU A 320 -22.68 -22.78 -15.62
C GLU A 320 -21.21 -22.88 -16.03
N ASN A 321 -20.31 -22.58 -15.10
CA ASN A 321 -18.88 -22.49 -15.32
C ASN A 321 -18.12 -23.04 -14.12
N ILE A 322 -17.12 -23.88 -14.38
CA ILE A 322 -16.19 -24.43 -13.40
C ILE A 322 -14.78 -24.01 -13.80
N THR A 323 -14.04 -23.43 -12.87
CA THR A 323 -12.66 -22.98 -13.11
C THR A 323 -11.71 -23.52 -12.04
N LEU A 324 -10.51 -23.87 -12.48
CA LEU A 324 -9.36 -24.23 -11.65
C LEU A 324 -8.20 -23.33 -12.06
N ASN A 325 -7.68 -22.54 -11.13
CA ASN A 325 -6.47 -21.75 -11.31
C ASN A 325 -5.39 -22.24 -10.35
N ALA A 326 -4.14 -22.29 -10.80
CA ALA A 326 -3.00 -22.69 -10.00
C ALA A 326 -1.78 -21.86 -10.37
N SER A 327 -1.05 -21.33 -9.38
CA SER A 327 0.22 -20.63 -9.62
C SER A 327 1.27 -21.01 -8.60
N ARG A 328 2.52 -21.16 -9.05
CA ARG A 328 3.64 -21.54 -8.20
C ARG A 328 4.95 -20.92 -8.70
N PRO A 329 5.67 -20.18 -7.83
CA PRO A 329 7.06 -19.87 -8.08
C PRO A 329 7.95 -21.08 -7.78
N LEU A 330 8.90 -21.34 -8.66
CA LEU A 330 9.87 -22.43 -8.63
C LEU A 330 11.30 -21.87 -8.69
N PHE A 331 12.27 -22.68 -8.26
CA PHE A 331 13.71 -22.36 -8.31
C PHE A 331 14.08 -21.02 -7.66
N ASN A 332 13.63 -20.78 -6.42
CA ASN A 332 13.82 -19.52 -5.68
C ASN A 332 13.33 -18.30 -6.47
N ASN A 333 12.09 -18.38 -6.98
CA ASN A 333 11.41 -17.34 -7.76
C ASN A 333 12.06 -17.00 -9.11
N LYS A 334 12.91 -17.89 -9.65
CA LYS A 334 13.43 -17.74 -11.02
C LYS A 334 12.41 -18.12 -12.08
N LEU A 335 11.55 -19.10 -11.81
CA LEU A 335 10.48 -19.50 -12.72
C LEU A 335 9.13 -19.30 -12.03
N ASN A 336 8.25 -18.49 -12.60
CA ASN A 336 6.86 -18.40 -12.17
C ASN A 336 5.97 -19.13 -13.16
N LEU A 337 5.23 -20.14 -12.70
CA LEU A 337 4.24 -20.86 -13.51
C LEU A 337 2.84 -20.50 -13.02
N ALA A 338 1.94 -20.20 -13.94
CA ALA A 338 0.51 -20.03 -13.68
C ALA A 338 -0.29 -20.79 -14.72
N PHE A 339 -1.37 -21.42 -14.28
CA PHE A 339 -2.18 -22.34 -15.06
C PHE A 339 -3.64 -22.12 -14.75
N ASP A 340 -4.49 -22.12 -15.77
CA ASP A 340 -5.92 -21.88 -15.66
C ASP A 340 -6.68 -22.89 -16.55
N ILE A 341 -7.66 -23.60 -15.99
CA ILE A 341 -8.63 -24.42 -16.73
C ILE A 341 -10.02 -23.89 -16.43
N GLY A 342 -10.86 -23.78 -17.45
CA GLY A 342 -12.28 -23.50 -17.34
C GLY A 342 -13.12 -24.44 -18.20
N TYR A 343 -14.28 -24.84 -17.70
CA TYR A 343 -15.32 -25.49 -18.49
C TYR A 343 -16.65 -24.81 -18.23
N GLN A 344 -17.30 -24.35 -19.29
CA GLN A 344 -18.59 -23.67 -19.25
C GLN A 344 -19.56 -24.36 -20.19
N ARG A 345 -20.83 -24.48 -19.81
CA ARG A 345 -21.94 -24.85 -20.71
C ARG A 345 -23.08 -23.86 -20.59
N ASP A 346 -23.81 -23.65 -21.67
CA ASP A 346 -25.06 -22.88 -21.70
C ASP A 346 -26.29 -23.78 -21.93
N ASN A 347 -27.45 -23.16 -22.12
CA ASN A 347 -28.73 -23.83 -22.40
C ASN A 347 -29.19 -24.72 -21.24
N LEU A 348 -29.15 -24.19 -20.02
CA LEU A 348 -29.46 -24.93 -18.79
C LEU A 348 -30.90 -25.48 -18.80
N ASP A 349 -31.84 -24.75 -19.41
CA ASP A 349 -33.25 -25.15 -19.53
C ASP A 349 -33.60 -25.83 -20.85
N ASN A 350 -32.61 -26.12 -21.70
CA ASN A 350 -32.81 -26.82 -22.98
C ASN A 350 -33.70 -26.09 -24.01
N GLN A 351 -33.84 -24.76 -23.90
CA GLN A 351 -34.68 -23.93 -24.76
C GLN A 351 -33.95 -23.30 -25.96
N LYS A 352 -32.62 -23.14 -25.90
CA LYS A 352 -31.84 -22.62 -27.02
C LYS A 352 -31.81 -23.65 -28.16
N ALA A 353 -32.08 -23.18 -29.37
CA ALA A 353 -31.88 -23.93 -30.60
C ALA A 353 -30.39 -24.31 -30.81
N GLN A 354 -29.47 -23.54 -30.25
CA GLN A 354 -28.03 -23.78 -30.29
C GLN A 354 -27.45 -23.74 -28.88
N ALA A 355 -27.01 -24.90 -28.37
CA ALA A 355 -26.33 -24.99 -27.08
C ALA A 355 -24.81 -24.94 -27.27
N THR A 356 -24.08 -24.29 -26.36
CA THR A 356 -22.63 -24.10 -26.40
C THR A 356 -21.91 -24.68 -25.19
N ASN A 357 -20.82 -25.40 -25.43
CA ASN A 357 -19.88 -25.91 -24.43
C ASN A 357 -18.50 -25.31 -24.68
N ARG A 358 -17.98 -24.55 -23.73
CA ARG A 358 -16.67 -23.89 -23.81
C ARG A 358 -15.67 -24.56 -22.88
N PHE A 359 -14.53 -24.95 -23.42
CA PHE A 359 -13.37 -25.35 -22.64
C PHE A 359 -12.26 -24.33 -22.83
N VAL A 360 -11.62 -23.93 -21.73
CA VAL A 360 -10.53 -22.98 -21.69
C VAL A 360 -9.37 -23.63 -20.97
N GLY A 361 -8.18 -23.57 -21.55
CA GLY A 361 -6.94 -23.94 -20.89
C GLY A 361 -5.87 -22.89 -21.17
N ALA A 362 -5.18 -22.41 -20.15
CA ALA A 362 -4.09 -21.46 -20.29
C ALA A 362 -2.91 -21.82 -19.39
N LEU A 363 -1.70 -21.59 -19.90
CA LEU A 363 -0.43 -21.76 -19.22
C LEU A 363 0.40 -20.51 -19.45
N ASN A 364 0.92 -19.94 -18.37
CA ASN A 364 1.81 -18.78 -18.36
C ASN A 364 3.09 -19.13 -17.61
N ALA A 365 4.23 -18.81 -18.19
CA ALA A 365 5.55 -19.06 -17.62
C ALA A 365 6.44 -17.82 -17.73
N THR A 366 7.06 -17.40 -16.64
CA THR A 366 8.06 -16.32 -16.64
C THR A 366 9.36 -16.83 -16.01
N LEU A 367 10.41 -16.92 -16.82
CA LEU A 367 11.74 -17.37 -16.43
C LEU A 367 12.72 -16.19 -16.40
N ARG A 368 13.22 -15.85 -15.22
CA ARG A 368 14.41 -15.00 -15.02
C ARG A 368 15.65 -15.87 -15.13
N ALA A 369 16.08 -16.16 -16.37
CA ALA A 369 17.21 -17.04 -16.64
C ALA A 369 18.52 -16.50 -16.03
N THR A 370 18.71 -15.17 -16.10
CA THR A 370 19.81 -14.44 -15.44
C THR A 370 19.29 -13.07 -14.96
N ASN A 371 20.13 -12.26 -14.31
CA ASN A 371 19.80 -10.87 -13.97
C ASN A 371 19.59 -9.97 -15.22
N LYS A 372 19.98 -10.45 -16.41
CA LYS A 372 19.92 -9.70 -17.69
C LYS A 372 18.95 -10.28 -18.71
N ILE A 373 18.47 -11.51 -18.51
CA ILE A 373 17.64 -12.23 -19.48
C ILE A 373 16.36 -12.68 -18.78
N THR A 374 15.23 -12.18 -19.28
CA THR A 374 13.89 -12.62 -18.87
C THR A 374 13.17 -13.17 -20.09
N ILE A 375 12.61 -14.36 -19.94
CA ILE A 375 11.82 -15.04 -20.97
C ILE A 375 10.41 -15.23 -20.41
N THR A 376 9.41 -14.77 -21.15
CA THR A 376 8.00 -14.97 -20.81
C THR A 376 7.35 -15.76 -21.94
N GLY A 377 6.67 -16.84 -21.60
CA GLY A 377 5.88 -17.65 -22.53
C GLY A 377 4.44 -17.76 -22.03
N SER A 378 3.48 -17.71 -22.94
CA SER A 378 2.11 -18.08 -22.64
C SER A 378 1.50 -18.90 -23.76
N TYR A 379 0.60 -19.81 -23.40
CA TYR A 379 -0.21 -20.57 -24.33
C TYR A 379 -1.62 -20.66 -23.78
N SER A 380 -2.62 -20.45 -24.62
CA SER A 380 -4.01 -20.63 -24.26
C SER A 380 -4.78 -21.25 -25.41
N ASN A 381 -5.78 -22.05 -25.07
CA ASN A 381 -6.69 -22.70 -26.00
C ASN A 381 -8.12 -22.52 -25.47
N PHE A 382 -8.98 -22.01 -26.34
CA PHE A 382 -10.40 -21.81 -26.12
C PHE A 382 -11.14 -22.61 -27.20
N SER A 383 -11.96 -23.56 -26.79
CA SER A 383 -12.81 -24.32 -27.72
C SER A 383 -14.28 -24.16 -27.35
N THR A 384 -15.10 -23.64 -28.25
CA THR A 384 -16.55 -23.53 -28.11
C THR A 384 -17.21 -24.54 -29.04
N HIS A 385 -17.91 -25.53 -28.51
CA HIS A 385 -18.71 -26.48 -29.28
C HIS A 385 -20.15 -26.00 -29.27
N THR A 386 -20.74 -25.75 -30.42
CA THR A 386 -22.15 -25.41 -30.60
C THR A 386 -22.87 -26.58 -31.22
N ASN A 387 -23.92 -27.07 -30.56
CA ASN A 387 -24.77 -28.13 -31.07
C ASN A 387 -26.14 -27.55 -31.45
N GLN A 388 -26.54 -27.68 -32.71
CA GLN A 388 -27.88 -27.33 -33.17
C GLN A 388 -28.84 -28.46 -32.82
N ARG A 389 -29.90 -28.13 -32.07
CA ARG A 389 -30.98 -29.09 -31.83
C ARG A 389 -32.05 -28.92 -32.88
N LEU A 390 -32.35 -30.01 -33.57
CA LEU A 390 -33.49 -30.13 -34.46
C LEU A 390 -34.80 -30.09 -33.66
N ASN A 391 -35.72 -29.22 -34.06
CA ASN A 391 -37.08 -29.21 -33.53
C ASN A 391 -37.83 -30.43 -34.08
N GLN A 392 -38.38 -31.27 -33.20
CA GLN A 392 -39.07 -32.51 -33.60
C GLN A 392 -40.31 -32.23 -34.47
N PHE A 393 -40.96 -31.08 -34.34
CA PHE A 393 -42.08 -30.70 -35.21
C PHE A 393 -41.62 -30.30 -36.62
N ASP A 394 -40.43 -29.70 -36.75
CA ASP A 394 -39.87 -29.36 -38.06
C ASP A 394 -39.38 -30.65 -38.75
N ALA A 395 -38.72 -31.56 -38.02
CA ALA A 395 -38.30 -32.87 -38.54
C ALA A 395 -39.45 -33.81 -38.95
N ILE A 396 -40.63 -33.72 -38.32
CA ILE A 396 -41.81 -34.53 -38.67
C ILE A 396 -42.60 -33.92 -39.84
N ASN A 397 -42.58 -32.59 -40.00
CA ASN A 397 -43.28 -31.89 -41.07
C ASN A 397 -42.39 -31.61 -42.30
N ASP A 398 -41.12 -31.99 -42.26
CA ASP A 398 -40.21 -31.90 -43.40
C ASP A 398 -40.48 -33.04 -44.38
N ASN A 399 -40.76 -32.70 -45.64
CA ASN A 399 -40.98 -33.66 -46.71
C ASN A 399 -39.66 -34.10 -47.37
N ASP A 400 -38.52 -33.50 -47.01
CA ASP A 400 -37.20 -33.83 -47.54
C ASP A 400 -36.28 -34.45 -46.48
N LEU A 401 -36.26 -35.80 -46.43
CA LEU A 401 -35.41 -36.60 -45.55
C LEU A 401 -33.90 -36.45 -45.83
N THR A 402 -33.48 -35.70 -46.86
CA THR A 402 -32.06 -35.45 -47.15
C THR A 402 -31.49 -34.21 -46.44
N ASP A 403 -32.35 -33.35 -45.87
CA ASP A 403 -31.95 -32.14 -45.14
C ASP A 403 -31.62 -32.40 -43.65
N ASP A 404 -32.11 -33.49 -43.06
CA ASP A 404 -31.84 -33.85 -41.65
C ASP A 404 -30.34 -33.93 -41.32
N ALA A 405 -29.52 -34.38 -42.28
CA ALA A 405 -28.06 -34.46 -42.15
C ALA A 405 -27.36 -33.09 -42.23
N LEU A 406 -27.99 -32.08 -42.83
CA LEU A 406 -27.52 -30.70 -42.91
C LEU A 406 -28.00 -29.86 -41.73
N GLN A 407 -29.05 -30.28 -41.02
CA GLN A 407 -29.62 -29.53 -39.91
C GLN A 407 -29.05 -29.94 -38.53
N ALA A 408 -28.47 -31.15 -38.40
CA ALA A 408 -27.76 -31.63 -37.20
C ALA A 408 -26.25 -31.29 -37.20
N LEU A 409 -25.88 -30.06 -37.57
CA LEU A 409 -24.47 -29.66 -37.67
C LEU A 409 -23.88 -29.33 -36.30
N GLU A 410 -22.89 -30.13 -35.89
CA GLU A 410 -21.99 -29.78 -34.80
C GLU A 410 -20.94 -28.78 -35.29
N PHE A 411 -20.89 -27.61 -34.66
CA PHE A 411 -19.88 -26.61 -34.91
C PHE A 411 -18.90 -26.53 -33.75
N LYS A 412 -17.62 -26.38 -34.02
CA LYS A 412 -16.61 -26.17 -33.00
C LYS A 412 -15.70 -25.04 -33.41
N GLN A 413 -15.74 -23.96 -32.63
CA GLN A 413 -14.85 -22.82 -32.77
C GLN A 413 -13.64 -23.04 -31.88
N LEU A 414 -12.47 -23.12 -32.49
CA LEU A 414 -11.17 -23.22 -31.84
C LEU A 414 -10.52 -21.84 -31.87
N SER A 415 -9.91 -21.43 -30.76
CA SER A 415 -9.03 -20.26 -30.69
C SER A 415 -7.82 -20.58 -29.83
N GLN A 416 -6.64 -20.53 -30.44
CA GLN A 416 -5.37 -20.79 -29.77
C GLN A 416 -4.52 -19.53 -29.81
N ASN A 417 -3.96 -19.15 -28.67
CA ASN A 417 -3.05 -18.02 -28.58
C ASN A 417 -1.76 -18.45 -27.89
N ALA A 418 -0.63 -18.30 -28.58
CA ALA A 418 0.69 -18.54 -28.03
C ALA A 418 1.51 -17.26 -28.09
N ASN A 419 2.26 -16.93 -27.04
CA ASN A 419 3.15 -15.79 -27.02
C ASN A 419 4.50 -16.19 -26.43
N ALA A 420 5.57 -15.65 -26.99
CA ALA A 420 6.91 -15.72 -26.44
C ALA A 420 7.52 -14.31 -26.44
N ASN A 421 8.09 -13.89 -25.33
CA ASN A 421 8.83 -12.64 -25.20
C ASN A 421 10.19 -12.94 -24.59
N LEU A 422 11.24 -12.41 -25.19
CA LEU A 422 12.59 -12.40 -24.66
C LEU A 422 12.99 -10.94 -24.48
N ASN A 423 13.33 -10.58 -23.24
CA ASN A 423 13.96 -9.31 -22.92
C ASN A 423 15.40 -9.54 -22.47
N TRP A 424 16.35 -8.98 -23.21
CA TRP A 424 17.77 -9.13 -22.96
C TRP A 424 18.46 -7.77 -22.83
N VAL A 425 18.88 -7.48 -21.59
CA VAL A 425 19.75 -6.35 -21.27
C VAL A 425 21.19 -6.71 -21.66
N LEU A 426 21.63 -6.28 -22.84
CA LEU A 426 22.98 -6.53 -23.35
C LEU A 426 24.03 -5.81 -22.50
N LYS A 427 23.77 -4.53 -22.21
CA LYS A 427 24.66 -3.65 -21.47
C LYS A 427 23.86 -2.68 -20.63
N GLU A 428 24.32 -2.42 -19.42
CA GLU A 428 23.78 -1.41 -18.52
C GLU A 428 24.96 -0.58 -18.00
N GLY A 429 24.89 0.74 -18.14
CA GLY A 429 25.96 1.64 -17.72
C GLY A 429 25.62 3.10 -18.01
N GLU A 430 26.34 4.02 -17.37
CA GLU A 430 26.03 5.46 -17.40
C GLU A 430 26.23 6.12 -18.78
N LEU A 431 27.17 5.60 -19.57
CA LEU A 431 27.47 6.11 -20.92
C LEU A 431 26.64 5.43 -22.01
N ASN A 432 26.28 4.16 -21.83
CA ASN A 432 25.57 3.37 -22.83
C ASN A 432 24.80 2.22 -22.15
N SER A 433 23.51 2.14 -22.45
CA SER A 433 22.62 1.05 -22.08
C SER A 433 21.98 0.46 -23.33
N GLN A 434 21.95 -0.87 -23.45
CA GLN A 434 21.46 -1.58 -24.63
C GLN A 434 20.49 -2.67 -24.22
N ASN A 435 19.34 -2.75 -24.90
CA ASN A 435 18.32 -3.75 -24.67
C ASN A 435 17.81 -4.30 -26.02
N ILE A 436 17.60 -5.61 -26.07
CA ILE A 436 16.86 -6.28 -27.15
C ILE A 436 15.56 -6.82 -26.56
N ASN A 437 14.45 -6.48 -27.19
CA ASN A 437 13.17 -7.15 -26.96
C ASN A 437 12.76 -7.91 -28.22
N LEU A 438 12.55 -9.21 -28.09
CA LEU A 438 11.99 -10.05 -29.14
C LEU A 438 10.64 -10.55 -28.68
N ASN A 439 9.63 -10.37 -29.51
CA ASN A 439 8.29 -10.86 -29.26
C ASN A 439 7.79 -11.66 -30.45
N TYR A 440 7.17 -12.79 -30.16
CA TYR A 440 6.44 -13.59 -31.11
C TYR A 440 5.07 -13.90 -30.52
N SER A 441 4.03 -13.76 -31.32
CA SER A 441 2.67 -14.16 -30.98
C SER A 441 2.04 -14.89 -32.15
N LEU A 442 1.30 -15.94 -31.83
CA LEU A 442 0.46 -16.71 -32.73
C LEU A 442 -0.95 -16.65 -32.20
N ALA A 443 -1.88 -16.13 -33.00
CA ALA A 443 -3.31 -16.26 -32.77
C ALA A 443 -3.91 -17.09 -33.90
N SER A 444 -4.42 -18.26 -33.58
CA SER A 444 -5.07 -19.16 -34.52
C SER A 444 -6.54 -19.28 -34.15
N SER A 445 -7.42 -19.25 -35.13
CA SER A 445 -8.83 -19.62 -34.97
C SER A 445 -9.27 -20.56 -36.07
N ALA A 446 -10.18 -21.48 -35.76
CA ALA A 446 -10.76 -22.34 -36.77
C ALA A 446 -12.20 -22.70 -36.43
N ASN A 447 -13.04 -22.81 -37.44
CA ASN A 447 -14.39 -23.33 -37.34
C ASN A 447 -14.41 -24.73 -37.94
N GLU A 448 -14.58 -25.73 -37.09
CA GLU A 448 -14.76 -27.13 -37.46
C GLU A 448 -16.28 -27.39 -37.56
N GLN A 449 -16.72 -28.04 -38.64
CA GLN A 449 -18.11 -28.40 -38.87
C GLN A 449 -18.18 -29.91 -39.14
N ALA A 450 -18.91 -30.64 -38.29
CA ALA A 450 -19.02 -32.11 -38.36
C ALA A 450 -17.66 -32.84 -38.43
N GLY A 451 -16.69 -32.41 -37.61
CA GLY A 451 -15.34 -33.01 -37.58
C GLY A 451 -14.37 -32.51 -38.66
N ILE A 452 -14.81 -31.62 -39.56
CA ILE A 452 -14.04 -31.18 -40.72
C ILE A 452 -13.83 -29.66 -40.67
N ILE A 453 -12.58 -29.23 -40.71
CA ILE A 453 -12.22 -27.82 -40.95
C ILE A 453 -12.07 -27.66 -42.46
N ARG A 454 -12.99 -26.94 -43.10
CA ARG A 454 -12.94 -26.72 -44.55
C ARG A 454 -12.03 -25.55 -44.92
N VAL A 455 -11.53 -25.55 -46.14
CA VAL A 455 -10.75 -24.44 -46.71
C VAL A 455 -11.59 -23.16 -46.65
N GLY A 456 -11.10 -22.11 -46.01
CA GLY A 456 -11.88 -20.91 -45.71
C GLY A 456 -12.25 -20.73 -44.24
N GLN A 457 -12.13 -21.78 -43.41
CA GLN A 457 -12.62 -21.77 -42.03
C GLN A 457 -11.54 -21.72 -40.96
N ALA A 458 -10.26 -21.60 -41.33
CA ALA A 458 -9.15 -21.40 -40.42
C ALA A 458 -8.49 -20.03 -40.67
N ASN A 459 -8.08 -19.38 -39.59
CA ASN A 459 -7.34 -18.13 -39.62
C ASN A 459 -6.12 -18.25 -38.72
N ASN A 460 -4.95 -17.87 -39.20
CA ASN A 460 -3.71 -17.90 -38.43
C ASN A 460 -3.03 -16.54 -38.55
N PHE A 461 -2.73 -15.92 -37.42
CA PHE A 461 -2.05 -14.64 -37.33
C PHE A 461 -0.74 -14.83 -36.58
N HIS A 462 0.37 -14.73 -37.30
CA HIS A 462 1.72 -14.73 -36.76
C HIS A 462 2.19 -13.29 -36.67
N ASN A 463 2.56 -12.81 -35.48
CA ASN A 463 3.20 -11.52 -35.31
C ASN A 463 4.56 -11.71 -34.68
N ALA A 464 5.60 -11.20 -35.31
CA ALA A 464 6.93 -11.10 -34.76
C ALA A 464 7.35 -9.63 -34.68
N ASN A 465 7.96 -9.26 -33.57
CA ASN A 465 8.50 -7.94 -33.34
C ASN A 465 9.90 -8.07 -32.74
N ALA A 466 10.84 -7.28 -33.26
CA ALA A 466 12.18 -7.16 -32.73
C ALA A 466 12.49 -5.68 -32.51
N VAL A 467 12.78 -5.30 -31.27
CA VAL A 467 13.14 -3.94 -30.91
C VAL A 467 14.53 -3.94 -30.31
N TYR A 468 15.43 -3.16 -30.92
CA TYR A 468 16.72 -2.85 -30.35
C TYR A 468 16.71 -1.40 -29.86
N THR A 469 17.05 -1.21 -28.59
CA THR A 469 17.08 0.09 -27.95
C THR A 469 18.49 0.37 -27.44
N ILE A 470 19.08 1.48 -27.90
CA ILE A 470 20.34 2.02 -27.39
C ILE A 470 20.09 3.37 -26.73
N GLY A 471 20.36 3.42 -25.43
CA GLY A 471 20.27 4.61 -24.60
C GLY A 471 21.64 5.17 -24.27
N PHE A 472 21.74 6.50 -24.26
CA PHE A 472 22.88 7.27 -23.79
C PHE A 472 22.43 8.10 -22.56
N PRO A 473 22.40 7.51 -21.35
CA PRO A 473 21.82 8.16 -20.16
C PRO A 473 22.41 9.53 -19.86
N LYS A 474 23.74 9.68 -19.96
CA LYS A 474 24.44 10.96 -19.78
C LYS A 474 23.94 12.08 -20.71
N ASN A 475 23.53 11.73 -21.93
CA ASN A 475 23.03 12.67 -22.94
C ASN A 475 21.50 12.71 -23.00
N SER A 476 20.80 11.95 -22.15
CA SER A 476 19.34 11.83 -22.13
C SER A 476 18.73 11.57 -23.51
N LEU A 477 19.38 10.69 -24.27
CA LEU A 477 19.00 10.28 -25.61
C LEU A 477 18.75 8.78 -25.62
N ASN A 478 17.65 8.36 -26.24
CA ASN A 478 17.31 6.98 -26.47
C ASN A 478 16.91 6.79 -27.94
N ILE A 479 17.50 5.79 -28.60
CA ILE A 479 17.22 5.46 -29.99
C ILE A 479 16.71 4.03 -30.01
N SER A 480 15.51 3.82 -30.53
CA SER A 480 14.93 2.49 -30.70
C SER A 480 14.67 2.23 -32.17
N THR A 481 15.09 1.07 -32.64
CA THR A 481 14.78 0.57 -33.98
C THR A 481 13.92 -0.67 -33.83
N SER A 482 12.80 -0.71 -34.55
CA SER A 482 11.87 -1.83 -34.51
C SER A 482 11.72 -2.46 -35.89
N LEU A 483 11.65 -3.78 -35.93
CA LEU A 483 11.19 -4.54 -37.08
C LEU A 483 9.91 -5.27 -36.67
N ASN A 484 8.87 -5.13 -37.48
CA ASN A 484 7.59 -5.78 -37.30
C ASN A 484 7.34 -6.67 -38.51
N TYR A 485 6.85 -7.87 -38.24
CA TYR A 485 6.42 -8.83 -39.23
C TYR A 485 5.08 -9.41 -38.78
N ASN A 486 4.09 -9.37 -39.67
CA ASN A 486 2.79 -9.97 -39.47
C ASN A 486 2.48 -10.81 -40.71
N TYR A 487 2.16 -12.07 -40.49
CA TYR A 487 1.63 -12.95 -41.52
C TYR A 487 0.26 -13.39 -41.06
N SER A 488 -0.76 -13.15 -41.87
CA SER A 488 -2.11 -13.61 -41.62
C SER A 488 -2.61 -14.45 -42.78
N ASP A 489 -2.97 -15.69 -42.49
CA ASP A 489 -3.76 -16.55 -43.36
C ASP A 489 -5.20 -16.48 -42.85
N ILE A 490 -6.12 -15.97 -43.66
CA ILE A 490 -7.53 -15.79 -43.31
C ILE A 490 -8.37 -16.50 -44.36
N GLY A 491 -8.84 -17.69 -43.99
CA GLY A 491 -9.71 -18.51 -44.80
C GLY A 491 -9.06 -19.02 -46.09
N ARG A 492 -9.11 -18.21 -47.16
CA ARG A 492 -8.48 -18.52 -48.45
C ARG A 492 -7.39 -17.54 -48.83
N ASP A 493 -7.30 -16.41 -48.14
CA ASP A 493 -6.40 -15.32 -48.49
C ASP A 493 -5.30 -15.18 -47.47
N ASP A 494 -4.09 -15.01 -47.99
CA ASP A 494 -2.93 -14.69 -47.20
C ASP A 494 -2.55 -13.22 -47.37
N SER A 495 -2.02 -12.68 -46.30
CA SER A 495 -1.55 -11.31 -46.19
C SER A 495 -0.24 -11.33 -45.43
N ASN A 496 0.74 -10.62 -45.97
CA ASN A 496 2.06 -10.48 -45.37
C ASN A 496 2.36 -9.00 -45.21
N ALA A 497 2.47 -8.58 -43.95
CA ALA A 497 2.85 -7.24 -43.59
C ALA A 497 4.21 -7.22 -42.92
N TYR A 498 5.08 -6.32 -43.37
CA TYR A 498 6.37 -6.09 -42.74
C TYR A 498 6.66 -4.60 -42.70
N GLY A 499 7.40 -4.19 -41.68
CA GLY A 499 7.72 -2.79 -41.54
C GLY A 499 8.82 -2.53 -40.54
N GLY A 500 9.46 -1.38 -40.75
CA GLY A 500 10.54 -0.87 -39.92
C GLY A 500 10.10 0.42 -39.24
N GLY A 501 10.64 0.64 -38.05
CA GLY A 501 10.44 1.86 -37.29
C GLY A 501 11.75 2.38 -36.71
N LEU A 502 11.88 3.69 -36.64
CA LEU A 502 12.93 4.39 -35.90
C LEU A 502 12.28 5.41 -34.98
N ASP A 503 12.52 5.26 -33.68
CA ASP A 503 12.08 6.18 -32.64
C ASP A 503 13.30 6.81 -31.95
N ILE A 504 13.39 8.13 -32.00
CA ILE A 504 14.42 8.91 -31.33
C ILE A 504 13.76 9.72 -30.24
N ASN A 505 14.02 9.37 -28.98
CA ASN A 505 13.58 10.10 -27.80
C ASN A 505 14.76 10.90 -27.23
N LYS A 506 14.62 12.22 -27.11
CA LYS A 506 15.64 13.09 -26.53
C LYS A 506 15.02 14.07 -25.56
N LYS A 507 15.63 14.19 -24.38
CA LYS A 507 15.29 15.27 -23.45
C LYS A 507 16.16 16.50 -23.75
N LEU A 508 15.51 17.60 -24.12
CA LEU A 508 16.10 18.89 -24.46
C LEU A 508 15.94 19.90 -23.31
N PHE A 509 16.61 21.05 -23.40
CA PHE A 509 16.53 22.16 -22.44
C PHE A 509 16.80 21.76 -20.98
N GLY A 510 17.87 21.00 -20.73
CA GLY A 510 18.22 20.53 -19.38
C GLY A 510 17.17 19.55 -18.82
N ASN A 511 16.75 18.59 -19.64
CA ASN A 511 15.75 17.56 -19.32
C ASN A 511 14.31 18.04 -19.10
N LYS A 512 13.99 19.28 -19.49
CA LYS A 512 12.65 19.87 -19.30
C LYS A 512 11.67 19.54 -20.41
N LEU A 513 12.14 19.40 -21.66
CA LEU A 513 11.33 19.05 -22.81
C LEU A 513 11.70 17.64 -23.25
N ASN A 514 10.77 16.69 -23.15
CA ASN A 514 10.92 15.36 -23.70
C ASN A 514 10.32 15.33 -25.12
N THR A 515 11.17 15.17 -26.12
CA THR A 515 10.76 15.11 -27.53
C THR A 515 11.00 13.71 -28.08
N THR A 516 10.00 13.14 -28.74
CA THR A 516 10.10 11.88 -29.47
C THR A 516 9.77 12.11 -30.93
N PHE A 517 10.67 11.72 -31.81
CA PHE A 517 10.42 11.66 -33.25
C PHE A 517 10.41 10.20 -33.67
N GLY A 518 9.31 9.77 -34.27
CA GLY A 518 9.11 8.41 -34.76
C GLY A 518 8.82 8.42 -36.25
N VAL A 519 9.45 7.52 -36.99
CA VAL A 519 9.11 7.21 -38.38
C VAL A 519 8.87 5.71 -38.47
N ALA A 520 7.72 5.33 -39.03
CA ALA A 520 7.41 3.94 -39.30
C ALA A 520 6.94 3.78 -40.74
N TYR A 521 7.47 2.77 -41.41
CA TYR A 521 7.03 2.36 -42.74
C TYR A 521 6.58 0.91 -42.68
N ASN A 522 5.36 0.64 -43.10
CA ASN A 522 4.82 -0.70 -43.19
C ASN A 522 4.26 -0.94 -44.58
N THR A 523 4.58 -2.09 -45.16
CA THR A 523 3.97 -2.60 -46.38
C THR A 523 3.12 -3.79 -45.99
N ASN A 524 1.87 -3.80 -46.42
CA ASN A 524 1.00 -4.96 -46.36
C ASN A 524 0.72 -5.46 -47.78
N ASN A 525 1.06 -6.71 -48.05
CA ASN A 525 0.86 -7.36 -49.34
C ASN A 525 -0.24 -8.41 -49.21
N ASN A 526 -1.34 -8.22 -49.93
CA ASN A 526 -2.42 -9.19 -50.09
C ASN A 526 -2.51 -9.56 -51.58
N LYS A 527 -3.19 -10.65 -51.92
CA LYS A 527 -3.31 -11.13 -53.32
C LYS A 527 -3.78 -10.06 -54.31
N GLU A 528 -4.68 -9.18 -53.91
CA GLU A 528 -5.29 -8.18 -54.80
C GLU A 528 -4.63 -6.80 -54.69
N ASN A 529 -4.09 -6.44 -53.52
CA ASN A 529 -3.69 -5.08 -53.22
C ASN A 529 -2.40 -5.04 -52.40
N ILE A 530 -1.55 -4.08 -52.71
CA ILE A 530 -0.40 -3.71 -51.90
C ILE A 530 -0.76 -2.39 -51.22
N THR A 531 -0.70 -2.37 -49.89
CA THR A 531 -0.90 -1.17 -49.09
C THR A 531 0.42 -0.74 -48.47
N ASN A 532 0.83 0.49 -48.71
CA ASN A 532 2.01 1.07 -48.07
C ASN A 532 1.56 2.18 -47.13
N VAL A 533 2.05 2.17 -45.89
CA VAL A 533 1.75 3.17 -44.87
C VAL A 533 3.06 3.75 -44.36
N LEU A 534 3.25 5.05 -44.57
CA LEU A 534 4.31 5.84 -43.97
C LEU A 534 3.71 6.72 -42.87
N ASN A 535 4.22 6.61 -41.65
CA ASN A 535 3.76 7.35 -40.49
C ASN A 535 4.90 8.16 -39.90
N PHE A 536 4.70 9.48 -39.79
CA PHE A 536 5.56 10.36 -39.01
C PHE A 536 4.84 10.73 -37.71
N ARG A 537 5.55 10.59 -36.58
CA ARG A 537 5.05 10.96 -35.27
C ARG A 537 6.02 11.92 -34.60
N VAL A 538 5.50 13.05 -34.13
CA VAL A 538 6.22 13.97 -33.27
C VAL A 538 5.46 14.08 -31.97
N ASN A 539 6.10 13.72 -30.86
CA ASN A 539 5.60 13.96 -29.52
C ASN A 539 6.53 14.92 -28.80
N GLY A 540 5.98 15.97 -28.19
CA GLY A 540 6.72 16.87 -27.30
C GLY A 540 5.96 17.01 -26.00
N SER A 541 6.63 16.81 -24.87
CA SER A 541 6.04 17.04 -23.55
C SER A 541 6.98 17.87 -22.68
N MET A 542 6.46 18.88 -22.01
CA MET A 542 7.26 19.78 -21.17
C MET A 542 6.55 20.06 -19.85
N LEU A 543 7.29 19.94 -18.75
CA LEU A 543 6.85 20.39 -17.43
C LEU A 543 7.45 21.76 -17.13
N VAL A 544 6.62 22.79 -17.11
CA VAL A 544 6.97 24.18 -16.78
C VAL A 544 6.58 24.49 -15.34
N ALA A 545 7.51 25.08 -14.59
CA ALA A 545 7.32 25.48 -13.19
C ALA A 545 6.77 24.35 -12.29
N GLU A 546 7.18 23.09 -12.57
CA GLU A 546 6.81 21.87 -11.83
C GLU A 546 5.31 21.49 -11.82
N LYS A 547 4.45 22.34 -12.37
CA LYS A 547 2.99 22.23 -12.25
C LYS A 547 2.24 22.28 -13.59
N HIS A 548 2.82 22.88 -14.61
CA HIS A 548 2.20 23.04 -15.93
C HIS A 548 2.78 22.05 -16.91
N HIS A 549 2.02 21.02 -17.27
CA HIS A 549 2.38 20.03 -18.25
C HIS A 549 1.76 20.39 -19.61
N PHE A 550 2.60 20.66 -20.59
CA PHE A 550 2.20 20.85 -21.98
C PHE A 550 2.57 19.60 -22.76
N SER A 551 1.67 19.11 -23.59
CA SER A 551 1.92 18.00 -24.50
C SER A 551 1.41 18.32 -25.89
N LEU A 552 2.23 18.02 -26.89
CA LEU A 552 1.86 18.08 -28.30
C LEU A 552 2.14 16.71 -28.90
N ASN A 553 1.16 16.16 -29.61
CA ASN A 553 1.32 14.94 -30.39
C ASN A 553 0.81 15.21 -31.80
N ALA A 554 1.68 15.13 -32.79
CA ALA A 554 1.33 15.27 -34.20
C ALA A 554 1.64 13.97 -34.91
N ILE A 555 0.65 13.45 -35.65
CA ILE A 555 0.76 12.24 -36.45
C ILE A 555 0.37 12.60 -37.87
N GLN A 556 1.27 12.33 -38.80
CA GLN A 556 1.07 12.49 -40.24
C GLN A 556 1.14 11.11 -40.89
N LEU A 557 0.05 10.69 -41.51
CA LEU A 557 -0.09 9.38 -42.14
C LEU A 557 -0.26 9.55 -43.64
N PHE A 558 0.58 8.87 -44.39
CA PHE A 558 0.45 8.68 -45.83
C PHE A 558 0.17 7.22 -46.11
N ARG A 559 -0.93 6.94 -46.79
CA ARG A 559 -1.30 5.59 -47.18
C ARG A 559 -1.58 5.53 -48.67
N SER A 560 -0.90 4.62 -49.36
CA SER A 560 -1.20 4.26 -50.75
C SER A 560 -1.70 2.81 -50.80
N ILE A 561 -2.69 2.56 -51.64
CA ILE A 561 -3.26 1.24 -51.88
C ILE A 561 -3.32 1.07 -53.41
N THR A 562 -2.96 -0.10 -53.92
CA THR A 562 -3.14 -0.43 -55.35
C THR A 562 -4.58 -0.10 -55.78
N ALA A 563 -4.73 0.59 -56.92
CA ALA A 563 -6.03 0.94 -57.51
C ALA A 563 -6.99 1.78 -56.60
N GLN A 564 -6.48 2.50 -55.60
CA GLN A 564 -7.25 3.51 -54.85
C GLN A 564 -6.47 4.83 -54.72
N ASP A 565 -7.19 5.92 -54.53
CA ASP A 565 -6.59 7.22 -54.25
C ASP A 565 -5.76 7.21 -52.97
N ALA A 566 -4.63 7.91 -52.99
CA ALA A 566 -3.75 8.04 -51.84
C ALA A 566 -4.46 8.80 -50.71
N LEU A 567 -4.42 8.23 -49.51
CA LEU A 567 -4.97 8.84 -48.30
C LEU A 567 -3.86 9.59 -47.55
N ASN A 568 -4.16 10.83 -47.19
CA ASN A 568 -3.36 11.67 -46.34
C ASN A 568 -4.21 12.06 -45.13
N GLU A 569 -3.70 11.78 -43.93
CA GLU A 569 -4.35 12.14 -42.67
C GLU A 569 -3.36 12.86 -41.75
N ILE A 570 -3.79 13.97 -41.17
CA ILE A 570 -3.07 14.65 -40.10
C ILE A 570 -3.94 14.67 -38.84
N THR A 571 -3.35 14.25 -37.72
CA THR A 571 -3.96 14.37 -36.40
C THR A 571 -3.01 15.14 -35.49
N VAL A 572 -3.47 16.25 -34.94
CA VAL A 572 -2.71 17.05 -33.97
C VAL A 572 -3.48 17.11 -32.67
N THR A 573 -2.88 16.60 -31.60
CA THR A 573 -3.41 16.69 -30.25
C THR A 573 -2.55 17.65 -29.44
N PHE A 574 -3.14 18.73 -28.97
CA PHE A 574 -2.53 19.64 -28.02
C PHE A 574 -3.19 19.47 -26.66
N GLY A 575 -2.39 19.24 -25.63
CA GLY A 575 -2.82 19.04 -24.27
C GLY A 575 -2.13 20.03 -23.34
N TYR A 576 -2.91 20.63 -22.45
CA TYR A 576 -2.41 21.40 -21.32
C TYR A 576 -3.00 20.81 -20.04
N ALA A 577 -2.15 20.50 -19.07
CA ALA A 577 -2.57 20.05 -17.76
C ALA A 577 -1.87 20.88 -16.68
N TYR A 578 -2.63 21.38 -15.72
CA TYR A 578 -2.14 22.12 -14.57
C TYR A 578 -2.42 21.33 -13.30
N ALA A 579 -1.36 20.85 -12.65
CA ALA A 579 -1.43 20.21 -11.35
C ALA A 579 -1.13 21.25 -10.26
N PHE A 580 -2.07 21.46 -9.35
CA PHE A 580 -1.87 22.33 -8.20
C PHE A 580 -1.88 21.52 -6.91
N ASP A 581 -1.09 22.01 -5.97
CA ASP A 581 -1.00 21.51 -4.61
C ASP A 581 -0.72 22.71 -3.74
N ILE A 582 -1.74 23.11 -2.98
CA ILE A 582 -1.78 24.27 -2.10
C ILE A 582 -1.96 23.71 -0.68
N GLY A 583 -1.11 24.11 0.25
CA GLY A 583 -1.13 23.59 1.63
C GLY A 583 -0.15 22.45 1.90
N LYS A 584 0.67 22.03 0.92
CA LYS A 584 1.95 21.38 1.22
C LYS A 584 2.78 22.33 2.10
N PRO A 585 3.24 21.93 3.29
CA PRO A 585 4.29 22.69 3.96
C PRO A 585 5.46 22.77 2.96
N LYS A 586 5.95 23.99 2.70
CA LYS A 586 7.22 24.19 1.98
C LYS A 586 8.34 23.66 2.88
N LEU A 587 8.46 22.35 2.97
CA LEU A 587 9.65 21.71 3.49
C LEU A 587 10.72 21.88 2.42
N LYS A 588 11.37 23.04 2.39
CA LYS A 588 12.78 23.09 2.04
C LYS A 588 13.52 22.36 3.16
N ILE A 589 13.41 21.03 3.17
CA ILE A 589 14.42 20.20 3.81
C ILE A 589 15.61 20.30 2.88
N ILE A 590 16.53 21.20 3.22
CA ILE A 590 17.93 20.98 2.87
C ILE A 590 18.24 19.64 3.51
N THR A 591 18.34 18.58 2.71
CA THR A 591 18.91 17.32 3.17
C THR A 591 20.34 17.62 3.58
N LYS A 592 20.53 17.96 4.85
CA LYS A 592 21.76 17.58 5.54
C LYS A 592 21.78 16.06 5.46
N GLU A 593 22.85 15.53 4.90
CA GLU A 593 23.16 14.10 4.94
C GLU A 593 22.82 13.56 6.33
N LYS A 594 22.23 12.36 6.40
CA LYS A 594 21.91 11.73 7.68
C LYS A 594 23.23 11.58 8.44
N ALA A 595 23.44 12.44 9.44
CA ALA A 595 24.57 12.34 10.34
C ALA A 595 24.53 10.95 11.00
N PHE A 596 25.67 10.29 11.03
CA PHE A 596 25.84 9.01 11.71
C PHE A 596 25.48 9.19 13.20
N SER A 597 24.78 8.21 13.78
CA SER A 597 24.39 8.26 15.19
C SER A 597 24.33 6.87 15.82
N PHE A 598 24.71 6.79 17.10
CA PHE A 598 24.49 5.61 17.93
C PHE A 598 24.37 5.98 19.41
N SER A 599 23.72 5.11 20.19
CA SER A 599 23.53 5.29 21.63
C SER A 599 24.25 4.19 22.41
N TYR A 600 24.75 4.54 23.60
CA TYR A 600 25.32 3.61 24.58
C TYR A 600 24.89 4.03 26.00
N LYS A 601 24.16 3.15 26.68
CA LYS A 601 23.53 3.42 27.98
C LYS A 601 22.72 4.73 27.95
N LEU A 602 23.16 5.78 28.65
CA LEU A 602 22.44 7.05 28.80
C LEU A 602 22.85 8.12 27.78
N HIS A 603 23.88 7.88 26.95
CA HIS A 603 24.36 8.86 25.97
C HIS A 603 23.99 8.46 24.54
N THR A 604 23.63 9.47 23.75
CA THR A 604 23.41 9.36 22.29
C THR A 604 24.37 10.32 21.60
N PHE A 605 25.16 9.80 20.67
CA PHE A 605 26.14 10.57 19.90
C PHE A 605 25.64 10.73 18.46
N THR A 606 25.75 11.92 17.89
CA THR A 606 25.25 12.21 16.53
C THR A 606 26.13 13.25 15.86
N GLY A 607 26.64 12.94 14.67
CA GLY A 607 27.55 13.82 13.93
C GLY A 607 28.53 13.03 13.06
N ASP A 608 29.57 13.72 12.60
CA ASP A 608 30.71 13.06 11.95
C ASP A 608 31.56 12.34 13.00
N HIS A 609 32.31 11.32 12.57
CA HIS A 609 33.13 10.50 13.47
C HIS A 609 34.09 11.32 14.33
N GLU A 610 34.72 12.38 13.79
CA GLU A 610 35.62 13.23 14.57
C GLU A 610 34.89 13.94 15.73
N LEU A 611 33.67 14.43 15.50
CA LEU A 611 32.86 15.09 16.52
C LEU A 611 32.44 14.09 17.60
N ILE A 612 31.99 12.91 17.18
CA ILE A 612 31.59 11.84 18.11
C ILE A 612 32.79 11.35 18.94
N SER A 613 34.00 11.25 18.36
CA SER A 613 35.21 10.84 19.09
C SER A 613 35.57 11.82 20.20
N ARG A 614 35.43 13.13 19.93
CA ARG A 614 35.64 14.18 20.93
C ARG A 614 34.60 14.10 22.05
N GLU A 615 33.34 13.86 21.72
CA GLU A 615 32.29 13.68 22.73
C GLU A 615 32.56 12.44 23.60
N ILE A 616 32.90 11.30 23.00
CA ILE A 616 33.20 10.05 23.72
C ILE A 616 34.41 10.20 24.64
N THR A 617 35.50 10.81 24.18
CA THR A 617 36.71 11.01 24.98
C THR A 617 36.57 12.11 26.03
N SER A 618 35.66 13.08 25.84
CA SER A 618 35.36 14.09 26.85
C SER A 618 34.62 13.53 28.08
N LEU A 619 33.88 12.43 27.92
CA LEU A 619 33.07 11.85 29.01
C LEU A 619 33.90 11.48 30.24
N ILE A 620 35.15 11.04 30.08
CA ILE A 620 36.02 10.69 31.20
C ILE A 620 36.31 11.87 32.14
N HIS A 621 36.17 13.11 31.65
CA HIS A 621 36.40 14.33 32.43
C HIS A 621 35.15 14.81 33.16
N SER A 622 33.99 14.18 32.94
CA SER A 622 32.77 14.54 33.65
C SER A 622 32.89 14.13 35.13
N GLN A 623 32.11 14.80 36.00
CA GLN A 623 32.08 14.51 37.43
C GLN A 623 31.77 13.03 37.74
N GLU A 624 31.07 12.34 36.84
CA GLU A 624 30.67 10.94 36.98
C GLU A 624 31.83 9.95 36.74
N PHE A 625 32.85 10.34 35.98
CA PHE A 625 33.91 9.44 35.51
C PHE A 625 35.34 9.93 35.83
N ASN A 626 35.52 11.16 36.32
CA ASN A 626 36.84 11.75 36.52
C ASN A 626 37.78 10.93 37.43
N ALA A 627 37.26 10.29 38.48
CA ALA A 627 38.04 9.50 39.42
C ALA A 627 38.61 8.21 38.80
N ILE A 628 38.13 7.80 37.61
CA ILE A 628 38.70 6.67 36.87
C ILE A 628 40.13 6.99 36.40
N GLN A 629 40.45 8.27 36.17
CA GLN A 629 41.79 8.69 35.73
C GLN A 629 42.87 8.49 36.80
N ASP A 630 42.48 8.41 38.08
CA ASP A 630 43.38 8.21 39.21
C ASP A 630 43.86 6.74 39.35
N ILE A 631 43.33 5.83 38.52
CA ILE A 631 43.68 4.41 38.53
C ILE A 631 44.72 4.12 37.44
N ASP A 632 45.98 3.88 37.88
CA ASP A 632 47.15 3.79 36.99
C ASP A 632 47.02 2.76 35.85
N GLY A 633 46.35 1.63 36.08
CA GLY A 633 46.15 0.58 35.07
C GLY A 633 45.12 0.96 33.99
N ILE A 634 44.06 1.67 34.38
CA ILE A 634 42.94 2.02 33.50
C ILE A 634 43.30 3.21 32.61
N ARG A 635 44.08 4.17 33.12
CA ARG A 635 44.58 5.30 32.35
C ARG A 635 45.32 4.86 31.08
N LEU A 636 46.15 3.81 31.19
CA LEU A 636 46.90 3.27 30.06
C LEU A 636 45.98 2.58 29.03
N GLU A 637 44.99 1.82 29.51
CA GLU A 637 44.06 1.11 28.64
C GLU A 637 43.09 2.05 27.91
N LEU A 638 42.61 3.10 28.59
CA LEU A 638 41.81 4.17 27.98
C LEU A 638 42.59 4.92 26.90
N SER A 639 43.88 5.22 27.14
CA SER A 639 44.73 5.87 26.14
C SER A 639 44.91 5.01 24.89
N LYS A 640 45.02 3.67 25.05
CA LYS A 640 45.09 2.75 23.91
C LYS A 640 43.77 2.72 23.12
N LEU A 641 42.63 2.59 23.80
CA LEU A 641 41.31 2.57 23.15
C LEU A 641 40.95 3.92 22.52
N GLU A 642 41.44 5.04 23.05
CA GLU A 642 41.30 6.35 22.43
C GLU A 642 42.04 6.42 21.09
N ASN A 643 43.26 5.85 21.02
CA ASN A 643 44.00 5.77 19.77
C ASN A 643 43.30 4.87 18.73
N ASP A 644 42.75 3.73 19.16
CA ASP A 644 41.97 2.83 18.30
C ASP A 644 40.69 3.52 17.78
N LEU A 645 40.00 4.29 18.63
CA LEU A 645 38.85 5.10 18.25
C LEU A 645 39.22 6.15 17.19
N LYS A 646 40.28 6.95 17.43
CA LYS A 646 40.77 7.95 16.46
C LYS A 646 41.19 7.31 15.13
N ALA A 647 41.88 6.17 15.17
CA ALA A 647 42.29 5.46 13.96
C ALA A 647 41.08 4.97 13.13
N SER A 648 39.95 4.71 13.79
CA SER A 648 38.72 4.25 13.14
C SER A 648 37.85 5.36 12.53
N GLU A 649 38.18 6.64 12.72
CA GLU A 649 37.35 7.78 12.26
C GLU A 649 37.11 7.81 10.75
N ASN A 650 38.06 7.32 9.96
CA ASN A 650 37.92 7.22 8.49
C ASN A 650 37.46 5.83 8.01
N SER A 651 37.08 4.95 8.94
CA SER A 651 36.55 3.61 8.63
C SER A 651 35.03 3.63 8.47
N SER A 652 34.42 2.50 8.11
CA SER A 652 32.96 2.40 8.03
C SER A 652 32.30 2.58 9.40
N ASP A 653 31.08 3.12 9.40
CA ASP A 653 30.21 3.35 10.57
C ASP A 653 30.20 2.19 11.57
N GLN A 654 30.18 0.95 11.07
CA GLN A 654 30.16 -0.24 11.92
C GLN A 654 31.49 -0.47 12.66
N VAL A 655 32.62 -0.22 11.99
CA VAL A 655 33.96 -0.36 12.58
C VAL A 655 34.18 0.74 13.62
N TYR A 656 33.83 1.98 13.26
CA TYR A 656 33.90 3.13 14.17
C TYR A 656 33.02 2.95 15.41
N LYS A 657 31.76 2.52 15.22
CA LYS A 657 30.83 2.21 16.32
C LYS A 657 31.40 1.19 17.30
N ASN A 658 32.04 0.13 16.78
CA ASN A 658 32.60 -0.92 17.62
C ASN A 658 33.78 -0.39 18.47
N ALA A 659 34.64 0.45 17.91
CA ALA A 659 35.73 1.11 18.65
C ALA A 659 35.17 2.06 19.72
N GLY A 660 34.15 2.86 19.39
CA GLY A 660 33.48 3.75 20.34
C GLY A 660 32.82 2.99 21.49
N ILE A 661 32.15 1.87 21.20
CA ILE A 661 31.56 1.00 22.22
C ILE A 661 32.63 0.37 23.12
N ALA A 662 33.80 -0.01 22.58
CA ALA A 662 34.89 -0.58 23.39
C ALA A 662 35.41 0.43 24.43
N TYR A 663 35.64 1.68 24.02
CA TYR A 663 36.03 2.76 24.93
C TYR A 663 34.95 3.01 25.99
N LEU A 664 33.70 3.21 25.56
CA LEU A 664 32.57 3.47 26.46
C LEU A 664 32.33 2.32 27.45
N LYS A 665 32.51 1.08 27.02
CA LYS A 665 32.38 -0.11 27.89
C LYS A 665 33.39 -0.07 29.03
N LEU A 666 34.64 0.32 28.76
CA LEU A 666 35.68 0.43 29.78
C LEU A 666 35.38 1.58 30.76
N VAL A 667 34.95 2.74 30.26
CA VAL A 667 34.59 3.88 31.13
C VAL A 667 33.42 3.49 32.06
N TYR A 668 32.38 2.88 31.51
CA TYR A 668 31.20 2.52 32.28
C TYR A 668 31.37 1.34 33.22
N SER A 669 32.26 0.38 32.95
CA SER A 669 32.55 -0.72 33.90
C SER A 669 33.24 -0.21 35.16
N HIS A 670 34.02 0.87 35.05
CA HIS A 670 34.78 1.43 36.16
C HIS A 670 33.98 2.42 37.02
N LYS A 671 32.88 2.97 36.48
CA LYS A 671 31.88 3.67 37.30
C LYS A 671 31.28 2.76 38.38
N ASP A 672 30.96 1.51 38.01
CA ASP A 672 30.41 0.54 38.95
C ASP A 672 31.43 0.18 40.06
N PHE A 673 32.72 0.18 39.72
CA PHE A 673 33.80 0.07 40.70
C PHE A 673 33.87 1.27 41.65
N LEU A 674 33.80 2.52 41.16
CA LEU A 674 33.83 3.71 42.00
C LEU A 674 32.67 3.72 43.02
N ASN A 675 31.47 3.33 42.58
CA ASN A 675 30.33 3.16 43.47
C ASN A 675 30.61 2.10 44.55
N THR A 676 31.25 0.99 44.17
CA THR A 676 31.66 -0.05 45.12
C THR A 676 32.69 0.47 46.11
N TYR A 677 33.71 1.20 45.65
CA TYR A 677 34.72 1.83 46.48
C TYR A 677 34.10 2.80 47.50
N HIS A 678 33.27 3.75 47.07
CA HIS A 678 32.62 4.71 47.97
C HIS A 678 31.73 4.00 49.00
N ASN A 679 31.00 2.96 48.59
CA ASN A 679 30.19 2.17 49.52
C ASN A 679 31.06 1.44 50.56
N LEU A 680 32.20 0.88 50.17
CA LEU A 680 33.13 0.20 51.08
C LEU A 680 33.80 1.18 52.04
N VAL A 681 34.21 2.36 51.57
CA VAL A 681 34.75 3.42 52.41
C VAL A 681 33.70 3.90 53.40
N PHE A 682 32.46 4.14 52.97
CA PHE A 682 31.37 4.56 53.85
C PHE A 682 31.03 3.49 54.90
N LYS A 683 31.00 2.21 54.52
CA LYS A 683 30.85 1.10 55.48
C LYS A 683 32.00 1.06 56.47
N GLY A 684 33.24 1.20 55.99
CA GLY A 684 34.44 1.26 56.83
C GLY A 684 34.40 2.43 57.82
N LEU A 685 33.97 3.61 57.38
CA LEU A 685 33.79 4.79 58.23
C LEU A 685 32.72 4.56 59.30
N LYS A 686 31.57 3.97 58.94
CA LYS A 686 30.52 3.61 59.90
C LYS A 686 31.00 2.60 60.92
N ARG A 687 31.72 1.57 60.47
CA ARG A 687 32.29 0.56 61.35
C ARG A 687 33.33 1.18 62.28
N LEU A 688 34.21 2.03 61.77
CA LEU A 688 35.17 2.79 62.57
C LEU A 688 34.48 3.69 63.59
N SER A 689 33.36 4.35 63.24
CA SER A 689 32.57 5.17 64.17
C SER A 689 32.00 4.34 65.33
N VAL A 690 31.48 3.15 65.06
CA VAL A 690 30.99 2.21 66.10
C VAL A 690 32.14 1.71 66.96
N GLU A 691 33.25 1.28 66.34
CA GLU A 691 34.43 0.81 67.06
C GLU A 691 35.02 1.93 67.95
N ALA A 692 35.13 3.16 67.43
CA ALA A 692 35.59 4.32 68.18
C ALA A 692 34.68 4.62 69.38
N SER A 693 33.36 4.60 69.20
CA SER A 693 32.40 4.85 70.29
C SER A 693 32.53 3.81 71.42
N ASN A 694 32.82 2.55 71.09
CA ASN A 694 33.02 1.49 72.10
C ASN A 694 34.31 1.69 72.92
N PHE A 695 35.33 2.34 72.36
CA PHE A 695 36.59 2.61 73.06
C PHE A 695 36.58 3.94 73.85
N ASP A 696 35.58 4.80 73.64
CA ASP A 696 35.50 6.16 74.19
C ASP A 696 35.68 6.19 75.71
N TYR A 697 34.83 5.44 76.43
CA TYR A 697 34.90 5.35 77.89
C TYR A 697 36.26 4.83 78.37
N SER A 698 36.86 3.86 77.68
CA SER A 698 38.14 3.28 78.09
C SER A 698 39.29 4.28 77.93
N LEU A 699 39.31 5.05 76.84
CA LEU A 699 40.33 6.05 76.57
C LEU A 699 40.17 7.28 77.48
N GLU A 700 38.94 7.74 77.69
CA GLU A 700 38.62 8.83 78.61
C GLU A 700 39.02 8.46 80.04
N LYS A 701 38.64 7.26 80.49
CA LYS A 701 39.03 6.76 81.82
C LYS A 701 40.54 6.65 81.97
N ASP A 702 41.25 6.09 80.99
CA ASP A 702 42.71 5.96 81.04
C ASP A 702 43.43 7.31 81.19
N TYR A 703 42.90 8.36 80.56
CA TYR A 703 43.37 9.74 80.68
C TYR A 703 43.01 10.34 82.05
N LEU A 704 41.74 10.24 82.48
CA LEU A 704 41.27 10.79 83.75
C LEU A 704 41.93 10.12 84.96
N ASP A 705 42.15 8.81 84.93
CA ASP A 705 42.85 8.07 85.99
C ASP A 705 44.30 8.57 86.11
N GLN A 706 45.00 8.78 84.98
CA GLN A 706 46.35 9.34 84.99
C GLN A 706 46.38 10.79 85.50
N LEU A 707 45.40 11.59 85.09
CA LEU A 707 45.25 12.98 85.55
C LEU A 707 44.94 13.05 87.05
N ALA A 708 44.11 12.14 87.56
CA ALA A 708 43.79 12.01 88.98
C ALA A 708 45.02 11.60 89.81
N ILE A 709 45.84 10.67 89.31
CA ILE A 709 47.14 10.32 89.93
C ILE A 709 48.02 11.57 90.04
N MET A 710 48.13 12.36 88.96
CA MET A 710 48.94 13.58 88.94
C MET A 710 48.42 14.67 89.88
N ASN A 711 47.10 14.90 89.89
CA ASN A 711 46.48 15.88 90.77
C ASN A 711 46.59 15.47 92.25
N THR A 712 46.44 14.18 92.56
CA THR A 712 46.59 13.65 93.92
C THR A 712 48.04 13.76 94.41
N ALA A 713 49.03 13.44 93.55
CA ALA A 713 50.44 13.62 93.86
C ALA A 713 50.78 15.10 94.13
N LYS A 714 50.23 16.01 93.32
CA LYS A 714 50.39 17.46 93.47
C LYS A 714 49.77 18.00 94.76
N ALA A 715 48.56 17.54 95.12
CA ALA A 715 47.86 17.97 96.33
C ALA A 715 48.50 17.42 97.63
N SER A 716 49.13 16.25 97.58
CA SER A 716 49.81 15.61 98.71
C SER A 716 51.28 16.01 98.88
N GLY A 717 51.79 16.97 98.09
CA GLY A 717 53.16 17.45 98.15
C GLY A 717 54.23 16.43 97.71
N LYS A 718 53.84 15.32 97.08
CA LYS A 718 54.76 14.31 96.55
C LYS A 718 55.36 14.76 95.21
N LYS A 719 56.64 14.44 94.98
CA LYS A 719 57.34 14.78 93.72
C LYS A 719 56.80 13.90 92.57
N ILE A 720 56.34 14.51 91.48
CA ILE A 720 55.82 13.80 90.29
C ILE A 720 57.00 13.27 89.47
N SER A 721 56.95 11.99 89.06
CA SER A 721 57.98 11.36 88.21
C SER A 721 57.91 11.88 86.77
N GLU A 722 59.05 12.01 86.11
CA GLU A 722 59.13 12.39 84.69
C GLU A 722 58.39 11.38 83.78
N ILE A 723 58.34 10.11 84.19
CA ILE A 723 57.58 9.05 83.51
C ILE A 723 56.08 9.34 83.58
N ASP A 724 55.56 9.81 84.71
CA ASP A 724 54.13 10.10 84.87
C ASP A 724 53.72 11.31 84.04
N THR A 725 54.58 12.34 83.96
CA THR A 725 54.35 13.50 83.10
C THR A 725 54.33 13.12 81.62
N LYS A 726 55.26 12.25 81.19
CA LYS A 726 55.30 11.75 79.80
C LYS A 726 54.10 10.86 79.49
N ASN A 727 53.68 10.02 80.43
CA ASN A 727 52.51 9.16 80.27
C ASN A 727 51.22 9.97 80.17
N LEU A 728 51.07 11.05 80.96
CA LEU A 728 49.93 11.96 80.82
C LEU A 728 49.93 12.62 79.43
N ALA A 729 51.06 13.17 78.97
CA ALA A 729 51.13 13.80 77.65
C ALA A 729 50.77 12.83 76.51
N VAL A 730 51.17 11.56 76.59
CA VAL A 730 50.80 10.54 75.60
C VAL A 730 49.30 10.19 75.67
N LYS A 731 48.76 10.02 76.88
CA LYS A 731 47.34 9.71 77.07
C LYS A 731 46.43 10.87 76.67
N GLU A 732 46.84 12.11 76.97
CA GLU A 732 46.15 13.34 76.57
C GLU A 732 46.09 13.46 75.05
N ARG A 733 47.22 13.29 74.34
CA ARG A 733 47.24 13.30 72.87
C ARG A 733 46.35 12.21 72.27
N LYS A 734 46.39 10.98 72.81
CA LYS A 734 45.52 9.90 72.35
C LYS A 734 44.05 10.23 72.55
N HIS A 735 43.70 10.80 73.70
CA HIS A 735 42.33 11.22 74.02
C HIS A 735 41.87 12.32 73.05
N GLN A 736 42.66 13.38 72.88
CA GLN A 736 42.30 14.48 71.97
C GLN A 736 42.18 14.02 70.50
N ALA A 737 43.09 13.17 70.02
CA ALA A 737 43.01 12.58 68.70
C ALA A 737 41.75 11.74 68.50
N HIS A 738 41.35 10.97 69.52
CA HIS A 738 40.13 10.18 69.53
C HIS A 738 38.87 11.05 69.47
N THR A 739 38.79 12.09 70.32
CA THR A 739 37.66 13.03 70.35
C THR A 739 37.52 13.77 69.01
N TRP A 740 38.64 14.21 68.42
CA TRP A 740 38.61 14.85 67.10
C TRP A 740 38.09 13.90 66.02
N MET A 741 38.62 12.65 65.98
CA MET A 741 38.16 11.65 65.01
C MET A 741 36.67 11.37 65.15
N GLN A 742 36.15 11.19 66.37
CA GLN A 742 34.71 10.99 66.59
C GLN A 742 33.87 12.17 66.11
N ALA A 743 34.31 13.40 66.39
CA ALA A 743 33.61 14.61 65.92
C ALA A 743 33.51 14.64 64.39
N GLN A 744 34.58 14.26 63.68
CA GLN A 744 34.58 14.18 62.22
C GLN A 744 33.69 13.03 61.69
N LEU A 745 33.69 11.87 62.35
CA LEU A 745 32.90 10.72 61.93
C LEU A 745 31.39 10.91 62.17
N ASN A 746 31.00 11.65 63.21
CA ASN A 746 29.59 11.86 63.58
C ASN A 746 28.81 12.74 62.59
N VAL A 747 29.48 13.65 61.89
CA VAL A 747 28.85 14.55 60.92
C VAL A 747 28.85 14.02 59.49
N LEU A 748 29.46 12.85 59.25
CA LEU A 748 29.77 12.34 57.93
C LEU A 748 28.58 11.62 57.28
N THR A 749 28.21 12.04 56.08
CA THR A 749 27.12 11.44 55.29
C THR A 749 27.64 10.63 54.10
N LEU A 750 26.78 9.79 53.52
CA LEU A 750 27.11 9.09 52.27
C LEU A 750 27.38 10.08 51.12
N GLY A 751 26.70 11.24 51.13
CA GLY A 751 26.94 12.30 50.15
C GLY A 751 28.34 12.88 50.24
N ASP A 752 28.93 12.94 51.43
CA ASP A 752 30.29 13.46 51.62
C ASP A 752 31.35 12.51 51.07
N VAL A 753 31.10 11.19 51.18
CA VAL A 753 31.95 10.16 50.55
C VAL A 753 31.80 10.16 49.03
N LEU A 754 30.57 10.27 48.51
CA LEU A 754 30.32 10.27 47.06
C LEU A 754 30.89 11.51 46.35
N ASN A 755 30.98 12.63 47.05
CA ASN A 755 31.54 13.88 46.51
C ASN A 755 33.01 14.09 46.90
N ASP A 756 33.65 13.12 47.57
CA ASP A 756 35.02 13.20 48.06
C ASP A 756 35.31 14.52 48.81
N GLN A 757 34.47 14.88 49.78
CA GLN A 757 34.72 16.06 50.58
C GLN A 757 36.01 15.91 51.41
N GLU A 758 36.81 16.97 51.50
CA GLU A 758 38.03 16.96 52.32
C GLU A 758 37.69 16.60 53.78
N PRO A 759 38.43 15.67 54.43
CA PRO A 759 39.72 15.11 54.02
C PRO A 759 39.66 13.79 53.20
N LEU A 760 38.48 13.32 52.77
CA LEU A 760 38.34 12.03 52.09
C LEU A 760 38.94 11.99 50.68
N LYS A 761 39.05 13.15 50.01
CA LYS A 761 39.70 13.25 48.69
C LYS A 761 41.15 12.77 48.73
N GLU A 762 41.90 13.17 49.75
CA GLU A 762 43.28 12.74 49.96
C GLU A 762 43.35 11.23 50.23
N PHE A 763 42.42 10.71 51.04
CA PHE A 763 42.30 9.28 51.30
C PHE A 763 42.03 8.48 50.02
N ARG A 764 41.12 8.97 49.16
CA ARG A 764 40.83 8.36 47.85
C ARG A 764 42.07 8.30 46.99
N SER A 765 42.75 9.41 46.75
CA SER A 765 43.94 9.46 45.89
C SER A 765 45.03 8.49 46.35
N LYS A 766 45.14 8.22 47.66
CA LYS A 766 46.14 7.29 48.21
C LYS A 766 45.74 5.82 48.09
N TYR A 767 44.47 5.47 48.24
CA TYR A 767 44.04 4.08 48.41
C TYR A 767 43.15 3.51 47.30
N LEU A 768 42.58 4.34 46.42
CA LEU A 768 41.67 3.91 45.34
C LEU A 768 42.31 2.84 44.44
N SER A 769 43.51 3.10 43.91
CA SER A 769 44.25 2.15 43.07
C SER A 769 44.59 0.84 43.77
N LYS A 770 44.79 0.88 45.09
CA LYS A 770 45.08 -0.33 45.88
C LYS A 770 43.83 -1.16 46.14
N VAL A 771 42.70 -0.51 46.44
CA VAL A 771 41.39 -1.18 46.56
C VAL A 771 40.97 -1.79 45.22
N PHE A 772 41.21 -1.09 44.12
CA PHE A 772 41.00 -1.62 42.77
C PHE A 772 41.73 -2.95 42.56
N LYS A 773 43.04 -2.97 42.83
CA LYS A 773 43.85 -4.19 42.74
C LYS A 773 43.38 -5.30 43.68
N MET A 774 42.87 -4.98 44.88
CA MET A 774 42.35 -5.99 45.79
C MET A 774 41.10 -6.66 45.22
N LEU A 775 40.15 -5.88 44.69
CA LEU A 775 38.92 -6.39 44.09
C LEU A 775 39.19 -7.16 42.79
N GLU A 776 40.12 -6.69 41.94
CA GLU A 776 40.57 -7.40 40.75
C GLU A 776 41.19 -8.78 41.09
N ASN A 777 41.95 -8.84 42.20
CA ASN A 777 42.51 -10.10 42.74
C ASN A 777 41.48 -10.94 43.54
N LYS A 778 40.18 -10.70 43.34
CA LYS A 778 39.06 -11.45 43.92
C LYS A 778 38.99 -11.44 45.45
N LYS A 779 39.53 -10.42 46.12
CA LYS A 779 39.27 -10.20 47.56
C LYS A 779 37.80 -9.90 47.78
N THR A 780 37.23 -10.40 48.87
CA THR A 780 35.81 -10.15 49.20
C THR A 780 35.63 -8.71 49.66
N ASN A 781 34.41 -8.19 49.52
CA ASN A 781 34.06 -6.87 50.02
C ASN A 781 34.37 -6.70 51.52
N ASP A 782 34.17 -7.74 52.33
CA ASP A 782 34.45 -7.71 53.77
C ASP A 782 35.96 -7.64 54.07
N GLU A 783 36.80 -8.34 53.29
CA GLU A 783 38.26 -8.24 53.42
C GLU A 783 38.77 -6.83 53.08
N VAL A 784 38.20 -6.22 52.03
CA VAL A 784 38.53 -4.86 51.60
C VAL A 784 38.03 -3.83 52.62
N GLU A 785 36.81 -4.01 53.14
CA GLU A 785 36.26 -3.15 54.19
C GLU A 785 37.14 -3.16 55.44
N LEU A 786 37.56 -4.35 55.92
CA LEU A 786 38.43 -4.45 57.10
C LEU A 786 39.79 -3.78 56.87
N TYR A 787 40.36 -3.95 55.68
CA TYR A 787 41.58 -3.23 55.29
C TYR A 787 41.36 -1.71 55.34
N LEU A 788 40.24 -1.23 54.79
CA LEU A 788 39.89 0.19 54.77
C LEU A 788 39.67 0.76 56.17
N VAL A 789 39.02 0.04 57.08
CA VAL A 789 38.85 0.46 58.49
C VAL A 789 40.20 0.76 59.13
N GLY A 790 41.17 -0.14 58.98
CA GLY A 790 42.53 0.05 59.51
C GLY A 790 43.25 1.25 58.90
N GLN A 791 43.12 1.47 57.58
CA GLN A 791 43.72 2.64 56.93
C GLN A 791 43.01 3.94 57.31
N LEU A 792 41.69 3.93 57.49
CA LEU A 792 40.90 5.08 57.93
C LEU A 792 41.28 5.48 59.35
N ALA A 793 41.42 4.52 60.27
CA ALA A 793 41.86 4.80 61.63
C ALA A 793 43.24 5.49 61.67
N ASP A 794 44.22 4.95 60.93
CA ASP A 794 45.56 5.57 60.82
C ASP A 794 45.51 6.95 60.16
N PHE A 795 44.68 7.12 59.12
CA PHE A 795 44.51 8.38 58.40
C PHE A 795 43.95 9.49 59.31
N TYR A 796 42.83 9.24 59.99
CA TYR A 796 42.23 10.22 60.90
C TYR A 796 43.11 10.48 62.12
N HIS A 797 43.83 9.47 62.62
CA HIS A 797 44.79 9.69 63.70
C HIS A 797 45.92 10.65 63.29
N LYS A 798 46.51 10.46 62.10
CA LYS A 798 47.54 11.38 61.59
C LYS A 798 46.99 12.77 61.32
N LYS A 799 45.79 12.89 60.74
CA LYS A 799 45.14 14.18 60.48
C LYS A 799 44.82 14.95 61.76
N SER A 800 44.51 14.26 62.86
CA SER A 800 44.27 14.91 64.15
C SER A 800 45.52 15.62 64.69
N ILE A 801 46.73 15.13 64.35
CA ILE A 801 48.01 15.74 64.76
C ILE A 801 48.29 16.99 63.91
N GLU A 802 48.05 16.92 62.59
CA GLU A 802 48.21 18.05 61.67
C GLU A 802 47.28 19.24 62.00
N PHE A 803 46.19 19.03 62.73
CA PHE A 803 45.24 20.07 63.14
C PHE A 803 45.56 20.70 64.52
N GLN A 804 46.50 20.12 65.29
CA GLN A 804 46.86 20.58 66.64
C GLN A 804 48.18 21.36 66.70
N ASP A 805 48.96 21.33 65.62
CA ASP A 805 50.09 22.24 65.34
C ASP A 805 49.61 23.41 64.44
#